data_AF-A0AAE0PPG3-F1
#
_entry.id   AF-A0AAE0PPG3-F1
#
_cell.length_a   1.000
_cell.length_b   1.000
_cell.length_c   1.000
_cell.angle_alpha   90.00
_cell.angle_beta   90.00
_cell.angle_gamma   90.00
#
_symmetry.space_group_name_H-M   'P 1'
#
loop_
_entity.id
_entity.type
_entity.pdbx_description
1 polymer ?
#
loop_
_entity_poly.entity_id
_entity_poly.type
_entity_poly.pdbx_seq_one_letter_code
_entity_poly.pdbx_strand_id
1 'polypeptide(L)'
;MPKGPAAAGLSAAVGQWTKFLGRAEAKRLDPSDFARFVPILVSDYYPLPPIVIANLLLKPTKQSSYSLDPRRLQYLTILLNQKLVNPQSVLKVLHRYSTLQAKLQSDHDAAGAGTHEAATVNNNKGGDQGQQVGGGDKKPKRVFWQNSYNDEEVIFLRLSKVITHGQGIKHASDAYEMAANLSKWIALFIDVIGAFSRDTFGTIQNMRTKQDMETSLQAFSLLLVNFLSNQRVISAFNRPDAKGHRKRLAHSIDQLIPYILQNPSTSGIAERLEFSRGQTLAGEESSDTKNDAVAEMHNYMDNMIGLDTWQIPDMPIVNTRAGLYIYINAALVGRPLIDDHSLYTYLHNRYQGDLQTTAIHLILASFDVLANAVFRYEGSKTGHLLKSYVVNKVPLILGNFAASSSPMYPFDAEFCISQALGQVDTNVFPTLSNMFDMSNTSSSFQDSVRQDFCFACQLHGLLSSSAIETLLGEITYQTLPDEGRYVKETLVQACLEDSERAQRLIGELDNMNGNVGAAAQAIVEVIGTLCRNKETMTLKQLCSQLASKPSSLDILLLFDKPYKILHPLCELLDNWGGYDEDQGEYQPVYEEFGSILLLLLAFVHRYSLTPTDLAIRSSDSFVGKLLGRGSLSRPLDELSDQEKSHLNGWIHGLFDSEAGGLGDDLMSSCPPQDFYLLMPTLFDQIVMALSTGCLNDYLLRSGLEYLLDTLLLPSLVPALLFLANNLRTDKQAGQGAVIKILQLILRPNSISNEASTMLTSVLNIVAKPLELSLRFYQRQVPASQEVEPLLRALKENLAVSGRTGGADHSELENWTGTHHNGSGSVGGLYGAIRHTVQTLVQWAQHSPGNGVPTTYTHRQILVALQICGAKRVLSSLLKELKAQTESGNGPVAYDVVTAIICAPDVHNTPVMDDEASASASARAAQGGNENNQPVQLHKRQRRLTLREALKFEAEEFRKIQKSDPLMAETVVRLHRRVEAQMALPPPPPPPPQNHVHHHQLQPELSALGVVAGDGMADSMLNAAAGVQGVSSGDHHQSIDAMSLDAAGMGGLDAGAMDLGGMGDMGMGSMGGMTVNTNTAATSSGAGGAGASAGGAVSAGGNGGSGAGGAGGGGSAGAGGDLSGDDIFSGLGTGDFTTDFASWDTMDLG
;
A
#
# COMPACT_ATOMS: atom_id res chain seq x y z
N MET A 1 -16.64 -1.92 -18.30
CA MET A 1 -15.20 -1.82 -18.68
C MET A 1 -14.34 -2.51 -17.61
N PRO A 2 -13.21 -3.17 -17.92
CA PRO A 2 -12.50 -3.96 -16.89
C PRO A 2 -11.16 -3.34 -16.43
N LYS A 3 -11.21 -2.71 -15.25
CA LYS A 3 -10.14 -2.49 -14.22
C LYS A 3 -8.80 -1.86 -14.63
N GLY A 4 -8.53 -0.67 -14.06
CA GLY A 4 -7.27 0.08 -14.14
C GLY A 4 -6.01 -0.67 -13.69
N PRO A 5 -4.81 -0.09 -13.91
CA PRO A 5 -3.62 -0.87 -14.27
C PRO A 5 -2.93 -1.58 -13.10
N ALA A 6 -2.07 -2.53 -13.47
CA ALA A 6 -1.18 -3.34 -12.61
C ALA A 6 -1.80 -4.45 -11.73
N ALA A 7 -3.13 -4.58 -11.64
CA ALA A 7 -3.77 -5.64 -10.82
C ALA A 7 -4.38 -6.82 -11.60
N ALA A 8 -4.23 -6.87 -12.92
CA ALA A 8 -4.64 -8.02 -13.72
C ALA A 8 -3.64 -9.18 -13.56
N GLY A 9 -4.04 -10.25 -12.86
CA GLY A 9 -3.24 -11.48 -12.81
C GLY A 9 -2.90 -11.98 -14.22
N LEU A 10 -1.72 -12.59 -14.39
CA LEU A 10 -1.16 -12.91 -15.71
C LEU A 10 -2.16 -13.65 -16.63
N SER A 11 -2.98 -14.53 -16.06
CA SER A 11 -4.07 -15.22 -16.78
C SER A 11 -5.15 -14.28 -17.34
N ALA A 12 -5.60 -13.29 -16.57
CA ALA A 12 -6.59 -12.30 -17.00
C ALA A 12 -6.02 -11.35 -18.07
N ALA A 13 -4.77 -10.91 -17.90
CA ALA A 13 -4.08 -10.10 -18.90
C ALA A 13 -3.85 -10.89 -20.21
N VAL A 14 -3.40 -12.15 -20.12
CA VAL A 14 -3.32 -13.07 -21.27
C VAL A 14 -4.69 -13.25 -21.93
N GLY A 15 -5.75 -13.42 -21.14
CA GLY A 15 -7.12 -13.56 -21.64
C GLY A 15 -7.59 -12.33 -22.43
N GLN A 16 -7.36 -11.12 -21.92
CA GLN A 16 -7.76 -9.88 -22.60
C GLN A 16 -6.90 -9.60 -23.84
N TRP A 17 -5.58 -9.83 -23.79
CA TRP A 17 -4.73 -9.75 -24.98
C TRP A 17 -5.13 -10.78 -26.05
N THR A 18 -5.50 -12.00 -25.66
CA THR A 18 -6.01 -13.02 -26.59
C THR A 18 -7.34 -12.59 -27.21
N LYS A 19 -8.27 -12.03 -26.42
CA LYS A 19 -9.53 -11.46 -26.91
C LYS A 19 -9.30 -10.27 -27.85
N PHE A 20 -8.37 -9.37 -27.53
CA PHE A 20 -8.03 -8.21 -28.35
C PHE A 20 -7.40 -8.62 -29.69
N LEU A 21 -6.35 -9.45 -29.67
CA LEU A 21 -5.69 -9.94 -30.88
C LEU A 21 -6.65 -10.75 -31.76
N GLY A 22 -7.46 -11.64 -31.16
CA GLY A 22 -8.48 -12.40 -31.88
C GLY A 22 -9.58 -11.52 -32.50
N ARG A 23 -10.00 -10.44 -31.82
CA ARG A 23 -10.93 -9.45 -32.38
C ARG A 23 -10.30 -8.60 -33.48
N ALA A 24 -9.03 -8.21 -33.35
CA ALA A 24 -8.30 -7.44 -34.36
C ALA A 24 -8.12 -8.26 -35.65
N GLU A 25 -7.80 -9.55 -35.52
CA GLU A 25 -7.71 -10.50 -36.62
C GLU A 25 -9.08 -10.75 -37.28
N ALA A 26 -10.10 -11.10 -36.49
CA ALA A 26 -11.45 -11.38 -37.00
C ALA A 26 -12.12 -10.17 -37.69
N LYS A 27 -11.92 -8.96 -37.16
CA LYS A 27 -12.45 -7.72 -37.75
C LYS A 27 -11.52 -7.08 -38.80
N ARG A 28 -10.34 -7.66 -39.05
CA ARG A 28 -9.32 -7.09 -39.95
C ARG A 28 -9.03 -5.61 -39.66
N LEU A 29 -8.74 -5.30 -38.40
CA LEU A 29 -8.45 -3.96 -37.91
C LEU A 29 -7.29 -3.31 -38.69
N ASP A 30 -7.37 -2.00 -38.95
CA ASP A 30 -6.29 -1.27 -39.62
C ASP A 30 -5.03 -1.17 -38.73
N PRO A 31 -3.81 -1.21 -39.29
CA PRO A 31 -2.59 -1.04 -38.49
C PRO A 31 -2.50 0.31 -37.76
N SER A 32 -3.07 1.39 -38.30
CA SER A 32 -3.07 2.70 -37.63
C SER A 32 -3.95 2.70 -36.37
N ASP A 33 -5.16 2.16 -36.46
CA ASP A 33 -6.06 1.95 -35.32
C ASP A 33 -5.46 0.99 -34.29
N PHE A 34 -4.84 -0.10 -34.74
CA PHE A 34 -4.13 -1.03 -33.86
C PHE A 34 -3.02 -0.30 -33.07
N ALA A 35 -2.23 0.55 -33.72
CA ALA A 35 -1.20 1.37 -33.07
C ALA A 35 -1.79 2.37 -32.05
N ARG A 36 -3.04 2.81 -32.22
CA ARG A 36 -3.72 3.69 -31.26
C ARG A 36 -4.29 2.95 -30.05
N PHE A 37 -4.83 1.74 -30.23
CA PHE A 37 -5.44 0.96 -29.13
C PHE A 37 -4.41 0.21 -28.26
N VAL A 38 -3.25 -0.15 -28.83
CA VAL A 38 -2.22 -0.91 -28.11
C VAL A 38 -1.63 -0.18 -26.90
N PRO A 39 -1.28 1.13 -26.97
CA PRO A 39 -0.85 1.89 -25.79
C PRO A 39 -1.87 1.84 -24.65
N ILE A 40 -3.15 2.11 -24.96
CA ILE A 40 -4.28 2.08 -24.00
C ILE A 40 -4.38 0.71 -23.32
N LEU A 41 -4.21 -0.38 -24.08
CA LEU A 41 -4.23 -1.74 -23.52
C LEU A 41 -3.08 -2.00 -22.53
N VAL A 42 -1.93 -1.35 -22.71
CA VAL A 42 -0.71 -1.53 -21.88
C VAL A 42 -0.68 -0.59 -20.68
N SER A 43 -0.86 0.71 -20.90
CA SER A 43 -0.70 1.73 -19.85
C SER A 43 -1.83 1.66 -18.83
N ASP A 44 -3.06 1.43 -19.30
CA ASP A 44 -4.24 1.73 -18.50
C ASP A 44 -4.90 0.47 -17.91
N TYR A 45 -4.63 -0.74 -18.44
CA TYR A 45 -5.41 -1.93 -18.03
C TYR A 45 -4.62 -3.26 -17.91
N TYR A 46 -3.84 -3.69 -18.92
CA TYR A 46 -3.28 -5.07 -19.00
C TYR A 46 -1.81 -5.15 -19.44
N PRO A 47 -0.83 -4.78 -18.57
CA PRO A 47 0.59 -4.98 -18.88
C PRO A 47 0.94 -6.48 -18.96
N LEU A 48 1.61 -6.88 -20.04
CA LEU A 48 2.15 -8.24 -20.23
C LEU A 48 3.65 -8.21 -20.49
N PRO A 49 4.43 -9.23 -20.04
CA PRO A 49 5.82 -9.35 -20.42
C PRO A 49 6.01 -9.46 -21.94
N PRO A 50 7.06 -8.83 -22.53
CA PRO A 50 7.32 -8.85 -23.98
C PRO A 50 7.28 -10.25 -24.63
N ILE A 51 7.77 -11.27 -23.93
CA ILE A 51 7.76 -12.66 -24.39
C ILE A 51 6.35 -13.28 -24.45
N VAL A 52 5.43 -12.84 -23.59
CA VAL A 52 4.04 -13.32 -23.57
C VAL A 52 3.25 -12.70 -24.71
N ILE A 53 3.43 -11.40 -24.97
CA ILE A 53 2.82 -10.69 -26.12
C ILE A 53 3.31 -11.32 -27.43
N ALA A 54 4.63 -11.51 -27.58
CA ALA A 54 5.21 -12.17 -28.75
C ALA A 54 4.65 -13.61 -28.93
N ASN A 55 4.52 -14.37 -27.84
CA ASN A 55 3.96 -15.72 -27.84
C ASN A 55 2.48 -15.76 -28.24
N LEU A 56 1.67 -14.76 -27.86
CA LEU A 56 0.26 -14.71 -28.29
C LEU A 56 0.12 -14.37 -29.78
N LEU A 57 1.01 -13.53 -30.33
CA LEU A 57 0.96 -13.12 -31.74
C LEU A 57 1.50 -14.20 -32.70
N LEU A 58 2.58 -14.89 -32.33
CA LEU A 58 3.34 -15.80 -33.21
C LEU A 58 3.06 -17.30 -33.01
N LYS A 59 2.19 -17.68 -32.06
CA LYS A 59 1.82 -19.07 -31.81
C LYS A 59 0.85 -19.59 -32.90
N PRO A 60 1.08 -20.79 -33.47
CA PRO A 60 0.15 -21.43 -34.38
C PRO A 60 -1.15 -21.82 -33.67
N THR A 61 -2.29 -21.64 -34.34
CA THR A 61 -3.61 -22.05 -33.85
C THR A 61 -4.10 -23.28 -34.62
N LYS A 62 -5.07 -24.02 -34.06
CA LYS A 62 -5.64 -25.21 -34.76
C LYS A 62 -6.34 -24.85 -36.08
N GLN A 63 -6.77 -23.59 -36.24
CA GLN A 63 -7.45 -23.07 -37.43
C GLN A 63 -6.48 -22.39 -38.42
N SER A 64 -5.35 -21.86 -37.93
CA SER A 64 -4.29 -21.24 -38.73
C SER A 64 -2.93 -21.76 -38.25
N SER A 65 -2.43 -22.77 -38.96
CA SER A 65 -1.12 -23.41 -38.73
C SER A 65 -0.26 -23.54 -39.99
N TYR A 66 -0.77 -23.12 -41.17
CA TYR A 66 -0.01 -23.22 -42.41
C TYR A 66 1.09 -22.16 -42.49
N SER A 67 0.71 -20.87 -42.46
CA SER A 67 1.63 -19.71 -42.44
C SER A 67 1.05 -18.59 -41.56
N LEU A 68 1.86 -17.58 -41.22
CA LEU A 68 1.40 -16.43 -40.44
C LEU A 68 0.52 -15.49 -41.30
N ASP A 69 -0.45 -14.80 -40.70
CA ASP A 69 -1.19 -13.73 -41.38
C ASP A 69 -0.26 -12.50 -41.58
N PRO A 70 -0.11 -11.95 -42.80
CA PRO A 70 0.75 -10.79 -43.06
C PRO A 70 0.37 -9.52 -42.26
N ARG A 71 -0.87 -9.39 -41.76
CA ARG A 71 -1.25 -8.33 -40.82
C ARG A 71 -0.64 -8.51 -39.44
N ARG A 72 -0.45 -9.75 -38.97
CA ARG A 72 0.29 -10.01 -37.71
C ARG A 72 1.73 -9.52 -37.80
N LEU A 73 2.37 -9.56 -38.98
CA LEU A 73 3.70 -8.97 -39.20
C LEU A 73 3.67 -7.42 -39.10
N GLN A 74 2.61 -6.78 -39.59
CA GLN A 74 2.42 -5.32 -39.45
C GLN A 74 2.21 -4.94 -37.97
N TYR A 75 1.34 -5.66 -37.25
CA TYR A 75 1.13 -5.50 -35.81
C TYR A 75 2.42 -5.74 -35.00
N LEU A 76 3.23 -6.74 -35.35
CA LEU A 76 4.54 -6.98 -34.72
C LEU A 76 5.48 -5.79 -34.89
N THR A 77 5.47 -5.13 -36.06
CA THR A 77 6.31 -3.96 -36.32
C THR A 77 5.88 -2.76 -35.49
N ILE A 78 4.57 -2.56 -35.31
CA ILE A 78 4.03 -1.55 -34.41
C ILE A 78 4.46 -1.82 -32.96
N LEU A 79 4.32 -3.07 -32.48
CA LEU A 79 4.72 -3.47 -31.13
C LEU A 79 6.23 -3.33 -30.86
N LEU A 80 7.07 -3.58 -31.87
CA LEU A 80 8.51 -3.33 -31.81
C LEU A 80 8.83 -1.82 -31.74
N ASN A 81 8.22 -1.01 -32.61
CA ASN A 81 8.42 0.45 -32.63
C ASN A 81 7.93 1.12 -31.32
N GLN A 82 6.82 0.64 -30.76
CA GLN A 82 6.27 1.08 -29.47
C GLN A 82 7.02 0.52 -28.25
N LYS A 83 8.08 -0.29 -28.46
CA LYS A 83 8.95 -0.86 -27.40
C LYS A 83 8.22 -1.80 -26.42
N LEU A 84 7.11 -2.40 -26.86
CA LEU A 84 6.28 -3.32 -26.08
C LEU A 84 6.72 -4.78 -26.24
N VAL A 85 7.36 -5.08 -27.38
CA VAL A 85 8.01 -6.36 -27.65
C VAL A 85 9.49 -6.10 -27.93
N ASN A 86 10.37 -6.93 -27.35
CA ASN A 86 11.82 -6.82 -27.56
C ASN A 86 12.33 -7.86 -28.57
N PRO A 87 13.40 -7.57 -29.35
CA PRO A 87 13.98 -8.52 -30.31
C PRO A 87 14.31 -9.91 -29.75
N GLN A 88 14.84 -10.02 -28.51
CA GLN A 88 15.16 -11.32 -27.91
C GLN A 88 13.90 -12.18 -27.71
N SER A 89 12.80 -11.53 -27.29
CA SER A 89 11.51 -12.18 -27.06
C SER A 89 10.90 -12.73 -28.35
N VAL A 90 11.01 -11.98 -29.46
CA VAL A 90 10.58 -12.43 -30.79
C VAL A 90 11.38 -13.66 -31.22
N LEU A 91 12.72 -13.59 -31.21
CA LEU A 91 13.57 -14.72 -31.64
C LEU A 91 13.34 -15.98 -30.81
N LYS A 92 13.15 -15.84 -29.49
CA LYS A 92 12.94 -16.96 -28.55
C LYS A 92 11.58 -17.63 -28.73
N VAL A 93 10.56 -16.87 -29.11
CA VAL A 93 9.23 -17.40 -29.45
C VAL A 93 9.22 -18.03 -30.83
N LEU A 94 9.81 -17.38 -31.83
CA LEU A 94 9.90 -17.87 -33.21
C LEU A 94 10.63 -19.22 -33.26
N HIS A 95 11.75 -19.36 -32.53
CA HIS A 95 12.49 -20.62 -32.38
C HIS A 95 11.64 -21.77 -31.81
N ARG A 96 10.62 -21.47 -30.99
CA ARG A 96 9.78 -22.48 -30.34
C ARG A 96 8.74 -23.10 -31.27
N TYR A 97 8.32 -22.38 -32.31
CA TYR A 97 7.22 -22.79 -33.20
C TYR A 97 7.64 -22.93 -34.67
N SER A 98 8.89 -22.59 -35.02
CA SER A 98 9.46 -22.70 -36.36
C SER A 98 9.27 -24.08 -36.99
N THR A 99 9.03 -24.10 -38.30
CA THR A 99 9.05 -25.30 -39.16
C THR A 99 10.32 -26.13 -39.03
N LEU A 100 11.46 -25.50 -38.76
CA LEU A 100 12.74 -26.16 -38.56
C LEU A 100 12.68 -27.15 -37.37
N GLN A 101 11.98 -26.81 -36.29
CA GLN A 101 11.73 -27.75 -35.18
C GLN A 101 10.78 -28.88 -35.56
N ALA A 102 9.79 -28.61 -36.43
CA ALA A 102 8.86 -29.63 -36.91
C ALA A 102 9.59 -30.70 -37.76
N LYS A 103 10.50 -30.28 -38.64
CA LYS A 103 11.30 -31.18 -39.49
C LYS A 103 12.29 -32.02 -38.65
N LEU A 104 12.92 -31.42 -37.63
CA LEU A 104 13.81 -32.17 -36.73
C LEU A 104 13.05 -33.19 -35.85
N GLN A 105 11.84 -32.83 -35.39
CA GLN A 105 10.98 -33.78 -34.67
C GLN A 105 10.51 -34.92 -35.59
N SER A 106 10.16 -34.65 -36.86
CA SER A 106 9.75 -35.71 -37.79
C SER A 106 10.88 -36.63 -38.21
N ASP A 107 12.12 -36.13 -38.32
CA ASP A 107 13.32 -36.95 -38.57
C ASP A 107 13.61 -37.89 -37.36
N HIS A 108 13.48 -37.39 -36.13
CA HIS A 108 13.56 -38.20 -34.92
C HIS A 108 12.44 -39.25 -34.80
N ASP A 109 11.18 -38.86 -35.08
CA ASP A 109 10.04 -39.78 -35.03
C ASP A 109 10.14 -40.86 -36.14
N ALA A 110 10.68 -40.52 -37.31
CA ALA A 110 10.93 -41.47 -38.40
C ALA A 110 12.10 -42.43 -38.09
N ALA A 111 13.20 -41.92 -37.54
CA ALA A 111 14.33 -42.75 -37.10
C ALA A 111 13.95 -43.75 -35.99
N GLY A 112 13.00 -43.38 -35.12
CA GLY A 112 12.46 -44.25 -34.07
C GLY A 112 11.50 -45.35 -34.56
N ALA A 113 10.94 -45.23 -35.77
CA ALA A 113 10.00 -46.21 -36.33
C ALA A 113 10.69 -47.40 -37.01
N GLY A 114 11.99 -47.31 -37.32
CA GLY A 114 12.73 -48.29 -38.12
C GLY A 114 13.13 -49.61 -37.43
N THR A 115 12.73 -49.85 -36.17
CA THR A 115 13.25 -50.98 -35.35
C THR A 115 12.20 -51.97 -34.83
N HIS A 116 10.95 -51.95 -35.30
CA HIS A 116 9.96 -52.99 -34.95
C HIS A 116 8.99 -53.35 -36.09
N GLU A 117 9.46 -54.12 -37.07
CA GLU A 117 8.61 -55.03 -37.87
C GLU A 117 9.13 -56.47 -37.78
N ALA A 118 8.50 -57.31 -36.94
CA ALA A 118 8.60 -58.78 -37.02
C ALA A 118 7.63 -59.49 -36.03
N ALA A 119 6.32 -59.57 -36.33
CA ALA A 119 5.41 -60.62 -35.80
C ALA A 119 4.01 -60.64 -36.46
N THR A 120 3.86 -61.43 -37.53
CA THR A 120 2.69 -62.29 -37.85
C THR A 120 1.24 -61.80 -37.61
N VAL A 121 0.62 -61.31 -38.69
CA VAL A 121 -0.69 -61.74 -39.27
C VAL A 121 -1.66 -62.58 -38.40
N ASN A 122 -2.87 -62.06 -38.12
CA ASN A 122 -4.13 -62.74 -38.52
C ASN A 122 -5.41 -61.87 -38.46
N ASN A 123 -6.44 -62.27 -39.22
CA ASN A 123 -7.71 -61.55 -39.42
C ASN A 123 -8.67 -61.58 -38.20
N ASN A 124 -9.44 -60.51 -37.95
CA ASN A 124 -10.89 -60.48 -38.33
C ASN A 124 -11.65 -59.15 -38.05
N LYS A 125 -12.83 -59.08 -38.66
CA LYS A 125 -13.85 -58.02 -38.71
C LYS A 125 -14.37 -57.48 -37.36
N GLY A 126 -14.57 -56.16 -37.31
CA GLY A 126 -15.86 -55.49 -37.04
C GLY A 126 -16.45 -55.48 -35.62
N GLY A 127 -17.16 -54.40 -35.28
CA GLY A 127 -17.96 -54.30 -34.05
C GLY A 127 -17.86 -52.94 -33.37
N ASP A 128 -18.94 -52.52 -32.73
CA ASP A 128 -19.12 -51.21 -32.08
C ASP A 128 -19.08 -51.35 -30.54
N GLN A 129 -18.79 -50.24 -29.84
CA GLN A 129 -18.92 -50.00 -28.38
C GLN A 129 -18.15 -50.90 -27.37
N GLY A 130 -17.56 -50.27 -26.34
CA GLY A 130 -17.29 -50.96 -25.06
C GLY A 130 -15.97 -50.65 -24.31
N GLN A 131 -15.95 -49.55 -23.56
CA GLN A 131 -15.41 -49.43 -22.18
C GLN A 131 -13.90 -49.68 -21.85
N GLN A 132 -13.25 -48.61 -21.36
CA GLN A 132 -12.10 -48.48 -20.42
C GLN A 132 -11.01 -49.57 -20.30
N VAL A 133 -9.73 -49.16 -20.36
CA VAL A 133 -8.77 -49.09 -19.21
C VAL A 133 -7.35 -48.77 -19.69
N GLY A 134 -6.66 -47.83 -18.99
CA GLY A 134 -5.21 -47.90 -18.77
C GLY A 134 -4.23 -47.19 -19.72
N GLY A 135 -3.36 -46.34 -19.15
CA GLY A 135 -1.94 -46.29 -19.54
C GLY A 135 -1.39 -45.04 -20.26
N GLY A 136 -0.73 -44.17 -19.50
CA GLY A 136 0.44 -43.42 -19.97
C GLY A 136 0.24 -41.93 -20.31
N ASP A 137 0.91 -41.07 -19.55
CA ASP A 137 1.04 -39.62 -19.77
C ASP A 137 1.77 -39.31 -21.10
N LYS A 138 1.01 -39.26 -22.20
CA LYS A 138 1.52 -38.75 -23.48
C LYS A 138 1.60 -37.23 -23.39
N LYS A 139 2.81 -36.72 -23.09
CA LYS A 139 3.15 -35.28 -23.16
C LYS A 139 2.47 -34.63 -24.38
N PRO A 140 1.77 -33.49 -24.23
CA PRO A 140 0.99 -32.92 -25.32
C PRO A 140 1.86 -32.63 -26.54
N LYS A 141 1.50 -33.20 -27.70
CA LYS A 141 2.20 -32.94 -28.98
C LYS A 141 2.31 -31.44 -29.21
N ARG A 142 3.54 -30.95 -29.38
CA ARG A 142 3.80 -29.53 -29.66
C ARG A 142 3.22 -29.19 -31.03
N VAL A 143 2.57 -28.04 -31.13
CA VAL A 143 2.07 -27.49 -32.40
C VAL A 143 3.16 -26.60 -32.97
N PHE A 144 3.54 -26.85 -34.23
CA PHE A 144 4.49 -26.05 -35.00
C PHE A 144 3.78 -25.44 -36.21
N TRP A 145 4.40 -24.43 -36.82
CA TRP A 145 4.00 -23.97 -38.15
C TRP A 145 4.31 -25.03 -39.22
N GLN A 146 3.53 -25.11 -40.29
CA GLN A 146 3.75 -26.03 -41.41
C GLN A 146 4.64 -25.41 -42.51
N ASN A 147 4.53 -24.10 -42.73
CA ASN A 147 5.43 -23.30 -43.57
C ASN A 147 5.66 -21.91 -42.93
N SER A 148 6.81 -21.72 -42.28
CA SER A 148 7.19 -20.44 -41.62
C SER A 148 8.40 -19.76 -42.25
N TYR A 149 9.03 -20.33 -43.29
CA TYR A 149 10.32 -19.84 -43.81
C TYR A 149 10.25 -18.39 -44.32
N ASN A 150 9.23 -18.05 -45.11
CA ASN A 150 9.01 -16.69 -45.61
C ASN A 150 8.68 -15.69 -44.47
N ASP A 151 7.95 -16.14 -43.45
CA ASP A 151 7.61 -15.30 -42.29
C ASP A 151 8.86 -15.06 -41.41
N GLU A 152 9.70 -16.08 -41.23
CA GLU A 152 10.98 -16.00 -40.54
C GLU A 152 11.94 -15.05 -41.25
N GLU A 153 12.09 -15.16 -42.57
CA GLU A 153 12.90 -14.26 -43.40
C GLU A 153 12.48 -12.80 -43.17
N VAL A 154 11.18 -12.50 -43.31
CA VAL A 154 10.64 -11.15 -43.13
C VAL A 154 10.80 -10.66 -41.68
N ILE A 155 10.68 -11.53 -40.68
CA ILE A 155 10.92 -11.18 -39.27
C ILE A 155 12.41 -10.90 -39.02
N PHE A 156 13.33 -11.72 -39.54
CA PHE A 156 14.77 -11.50 -39.37
C PHE A 156 15.22 -10.18 -40.02
N LEU A 157 14.75 -9.87 -41.23
CA LEU A 157 15.02 -8.57 -41.89
C LEU A 157 14.47 -7.38 -41.08
N ARG A 158 13.27 -7.50 -40.51
CA ARG A 158 12.68 -6.45 -39.64
C ARG A 158 13.47 -6.28 -38.33
N LEU A 159 13.83 -7.38 -37.66
CA LEU A 159 14.67 -7.33 -36.45
C LEU A 159 16.05 -6.74 -36.75
N SER A 160 16.64 -7.09 -37.90
CA SER A 160 17.90 -6.53 -38.37
C SER A 160 17.81 -5.01 -38.53
N LYS A 161 16.72 -4.51 -39.14
CA LYS A 161 16.46 -3.06 -39.26
C LYS A 161 16.28 -2.40 -37.89
N VAL A 162 15.54 -3.00 -36.96
CA VAL A 162 15.33 -2.46 -35.61
C VAL A 162 16.66 -2.30 -34.86
N ILE A 163 17.56 -3.28 -34.97
CA ILE A 163 18.88 -3.27 -34.32
C ILE A 163 19.81 -2.21 -34.93
N THR A 164 19.82 -2.03 -36.26
CA THR A 164 20.67 -0.99 -36.90
C THR A 164 20.23 0.43 -36.52
N HIS A 165 18.93 0.65 -36.27
CA HIS A 165 18.40 1.92 -35.78
C HIS A 165 18.64 2.14 -34.27
N GLY A 166 19.42 1.28 -33.61
CA GLY A 166 19.74 1.39 -32.18
C GLY A 166 18.55 1.13 -31.25
N GLN A 167 17.47 0.52 -31.76
CA GLN A 167 16.29 0.17 -30.98
C GLN A 167 16.36 -1.31 -30.56
N GLY A 168 15.95 -1.61 -29.33
CA GLY A 168 15.86 -2.98 -28.80
C GLY A 168 17.04 -3.50 -27.95
N ILE A 169 18.23 -2.88 -28.01
CA ILE A 169 19.37 -3.18 -27.11
C ILE A 169 19.68 -1.92 -26.29
N LYS A 170 19.39 -1.96 -24.98
CA LYS A 170 19.60 -0.84 -24.05
C LYS A 170 20.65 -1.18 -22.98
N HIS A 171 20.60 -2.39 -22.44
CA HIS A 171 21.45 -2.88 -21.35
C HIS A 171 22.40 -3.99 -21.82
N ALA A 172 23.48 -4.25 -21.08
CA ALA A 172 24.41 -5.34 -21.42
C ALA A 172 23.72 -6.72 -21.35
N SER A 173 22.79 -6.91 -20.41
CA SER A 173 21.92 -8.10 -20.31
C SER A 173 21.14 -8.38 -21.60
N ASP A 174 20.67 -7.33 -22.28
CA ASP A 174 19.90 -7.43 -23.53
C ASP A 174 20.74 -8.04 -24.65
N ALA A 175 22.04 -7.68 -24.71
CA ALA A 175 23.00 -8.24 -25.65
C ALA A 175 23.34 -9.70 -25.30
N TYR A 176 23.49 -10.03 -24.01
CA TYR A 176 23.78 -11.39 -23.56
C TYR A 176 22.64 -12.38 -23.85
N GLU A 177 21.37 -11.99 -23.60
CA GLU A 177 20.22 -12.83 -23.95
C GLU A 177 20.06 -12.95 -25.48
N MET A 178 20.29 -11.86 -26.22
CA MET A 178 20.26 -11.89 -27.69
C MET A 178 21.30 -12.87 -28.25
N ALA A 179 22.55 -12.79 -27.80
CA ALA A 179 23.62 -13.71 -28.18
C ALA A 179 23.32 -15.18 -27.85
N ALA A 180 22.70 -15.43 -26.69
CA ALA A 180 22.29 -16.78 -26.29
C ALA A 180 21.15 -17.34 -27.17
N ASN A 181 20.23 -16.50 -27.63
CA ASN A 181 19.16 -16.92 -28.54
C ASN A 181 19.67 -17.09 -29.99
N LEU A 182 20.55 -16.20 -30.46
CA LEU A 182 21.23 -16.33 -31.76
C LEU A 182 22.05 -17.63 -31.84
N SER A 183 22.81 -17.96 -30.79
CA SER A 183 23.58 -19.23 -30.72
C SER A 183 22.69 -20.48 -30.89
N LYS A 184 21.46 -20.47 -30.34
CA LYS A 184 20.52 -21.58 -30.47
C LYS A 184 19.95 -21.70 -31.89
N TRP A 185 19.63 -20.56 -32.51
CA TRP A 185 19.21 -20.52 -33.91
C TRP A 185 20.29 -21.06 -34.85
N ILE A 186 21.56 -20.70 -34.61
CA ILE A 186 22.69 -21.23 -35.40
C ILE A 186 22.75 -22.76 -35.32
N ALA A 187 22.71 -23.34 -34.12
CA ALA A 187 22.70 -24.79 -33.93
C ALA A 187 21.50 -25.46 -34.65
N LEU A 188 20.30 -24.89 -34.51
CA LEU A 188 19.09 -25.40 -35.14
C LEU A 188 19.12 -25.33 -36.68
N PHE A 189 19.75 -24.32 -37.28
CA PHE A 189 20.00 -24.30 -38.73
C PHE A 189 20.99 -25.40 -39.14
N ILE A 190 22.10 -25.59 -38.40
CA ILE A 190 23.10 -26.63 -38.68
C ILE A 190 22.49 -28.03 -38.59
N ASP A 191 21.71 -28.32 -37.55
CA ASP A 191 21.03 -29.61 -37.36
C ASP A 191 20.10 -29.94 -38.55
N VAL A 192 19.34 -28.97 -39.04
CA VAL A 192 18.41 -29.16 -40.16
C VAL A 192 19.13 -29.23 -41.51
N ILE A 193 20.20 -28.46 -41.73
CA ILE A 193 21.08 -28.62 -42.90
C ILE A 193 21.69 -30.03 -42.91
N GLY A 194 22.09 -30.55 -41.75
CA GLY A 194 22.52 -31.93 -41.56
C GLY A 194 21.43 -32.94 -41.95
N ALA A 195 20.18 -32.74 -41.51
CA ALA A 195 19.05 -33.59 -41.88
C ALA A 195 18.77 -33.57 -43.40
N PHE A 196 18.76 -32.40 -44.05
CA PHE A 196 18.62 -32.29 -45.50
C PHE A 196 19.77 -32.95 -46.27
N SER A 197 20.97 -33.01 -45.69
CA SER A 197 22.13 -33.69 -46.30
C SER A 197 22.03 -35.22 -46.21
N ARG A 198 21.20 -35.75 -45.30
CA ARG A 198 20.88 -37.19 -45.21
C ARG A 198 19.76 -37.60 -46.17
N ASP A 199 18.78 -36.73 -46.42
CA ASP A 199 17.58 -36.95 -47.24
C ASP A 199 17.86 -36.81 -48.76
N THR A 200 18.75 -37.67 -49.28
CA THR A 200 19.34 -37.56 -50.64
C THR A 200 18.40 -37.88 -51.82
N PHE A 201 17.17 -38.35 -51.56
CA PHE A 201 16.18 -38.73 -52.59
C PHE A 201 14.89 -37.88 -52.56
N GLY A 202 14.96 -36.68 -51.97
CA GLY A 202 13.80 -35.81 -51.77
C GLY A 202 13.00 -35.43 -53.02
N THR A 203 11.68 -35.62 -52.95
CA THR A 203 10.66 -35.17 -53.92
C THR A 203 10.78 -33.67 -54.24
N ILE A 204 10.20 -33.20 -55.36
CA ILE A 204 10.19 -31.77 -55.79
C ILE A 204 9.82 -30.79 -54.65
N GLN A 205 8.98 -31.19 -53.70
CA GLN A 205 8.64 -30.41 -52.50
C GLN A 205 9.86 -30.16 -51.58
N ASN A 206 10.70 -31.17 -51.31
CA ASN A 206 11.90 -31.03 -50.47
C ASN A 206 12.90 -30.02 -51.06
N MET A 207 13.07 -29.98 -52.38
CA MET A 207 13.93 -28.98 -53.05
C MET A 207 13.43 -27.55 -52.81
N ARG A 208 12.12 -27.33 -52.90
CA ARG A 208 11.54 -26.01 -52.61
C ARG A 208 11.67 -25.62 -51.15
N THR A 209 11.40 -26.54 -50.22
CA THR A 209 11.58 -26.30 -48.78
C THR A 209 13.03 -26.02 -48.40
N LYS A 210 14.00 -26.66 -49.07
CA LYS A 210 15.42 -26.35 -48.92
C LYS A 210 15.75 -24.93 -49.41
N GLN A 211 15.21 -24.52 -50.56
CA GLN A 211 15.40 -23.17 -51.08
C GLN A 211 14.78 -22.10 -50.15
N ASP A 212 13.56 -22.31 -49.67
CA ASP A 212 12.89 -21.40 -48.72
C ASP A 212 13.66 -21.34 -47.37
N MET A 213 14.28 -22.44 -46.93
CA MET A 213 15.19 -22.45 -45.77
C MET A 213 16.46 -21.62 -46.03
N GLU A 214 17.04 -21.70 -47.21
CA GLU A 214 18.25 -20.95 -47.57
C GLU A 214 18.02 -19.43 -47.58
N THR A 215 16.85 -18.94 -48.00
CA THR A 215 16.52 -17.50 -47.91
C THR A 215 16.32 -17.04 -46.47
N SER A 216 15.65 -17.84 -45.63
CA SER A 216 15.53 -17.61 -44.18
C SER A 216 16.90 -17.55 -43.50
N LEU A 217 17.82 -18.46 -43.85
CA LEU A 217 19.20 -18.46 -43.37
C LEU A 217 20.00 -17.23 -43.84
N GLN A 218 19.78 -16.76 -45.06
CA GLN A 218 20.41 -15.54 -45.59
C GLN A 218 19.98 -14.30 -44.78
N ALA A 219 18.68 -14.15 -44.51
CA ALA A 219 18.14 -13.07 -43.68
C ALA A 219 18.63 -13.15 -42.21
N PHE A 220 18.72 -14.36 -41.66
CA PHE A 220 19.30 -14.60 -40.33
C PHE A 220 20.80 -14.24 -40.27
N SER A 221 21.56 -14.55 -41.33
CA SER A 221 22.98 -14.19 -41.42
C SER A 221 23.19 -12.67 -41.48
N LEU A 222 22.30 -11.94 -42.17
CA LEU A 222 22.30 -10.47 -42.16
C LEU A 222 21.95 -9.89 -40.77
N LEU A 223 21.04 -10.53 -40.04
CA LEU A 223 20.73 -10.19 -38.64
C LEU A 223 21.95 -10.38 -37.71
N LEU A 224 22.72 -11.47 -37.89
CA LEU A 224 23.97 -11.70 -37.15
C LEU A 224 25.00 -10.60 -37.38
N VAL A 225 25.27 -10.26 -38.65
CA VAL A 225 26.22 -9.18 -39.00
C VAL A 225 25.80 -7.85 -38.36
N ASN A 226 24.54 -7.45 -38.51
CA ASN A 226 24.04 -6.18 -37.96
C ASN A 226 23.97 -6.15 -36.42
N PHE A 227 23.85 -7.32 -35.76
CA PHE A 227 23.99 -7.43 -34.30
C PHE A 227 25.45 -7.23 -33.87
N LEU A 228 26.40 -7.89 -34.52
CA LEU A 228 27.83 -7.79 -34.18
C LEU A 228 28.41 -6.40 -34.47
N SER A 229 27.96 -5.72 -35.52
CA SER A 229 28.38 -4.35 -35.86
C SER A 229 27.74 -3.25 -34.99
N ASN A 230 26.88 -3.59 -34.03
CA ASN A 230 26.23 -2.60 -33.17
C ASN A 230 27.15 -2.10 -32.04
N GLN A 231 27.38 -0.79 -31.97
CA GLN A 231 28.27 -0.16 -30.98
C GLN A 231 27.93 -0.46 -29.51
N ARG A 232 26.63 -0.66 -29.18
CA ARG A 232 26.22 -1.06 -27.81
C ARG A 232 26.50 -2.53 -27.52
N VAL A 233 26.54 -3.37 -28.54
CA VAL A 233 26.89 -4.78 -28.42
C VAL A 233 28.40 -4.93 -28.24
N ILE A 234 29.19 -4.15 -28.97
CA ILE A 234 30.65 -4.04 -28.79
C ILE A 234 30.98 -3.57 -27.35
N SER A 235 30.37 -2.48 -26.88
CA SER A 235 30.63 -1.99 -25.52
C SER A 235 30.13 -2.93 -24.41
N ALA A 236 29.05 -3.67 -24.64
CA ALA A 236 28.62 -4.73 -23.73
C ALA A 236 29.59 -5.92 -23.71
N PHE A 237 30.11 -6.35 -24.87
CA PHE A 237 31.06 -7.45 -24.96
C PHE A 237 32.47 -7.10 -24.49
N ASN A 238 32.83 -5.82 -24.36
CA ASN A 238 34.08 -5.38 -23.75
C ASN A 238 34.08 -5.49 -22.20
N ARG A 239 32.97 -5.89 -21.57
CA ARG A 239 32.88 -6.11 -20.11
C ARG A 239 33.41 -7.50 -19.72
N PRO A 240 34.06 -7.66 -18.56
CA PRO A 240 34.58 -8.96 -18.11
C PRO A 240 33.47 -10.02 -17.98
N ASP A 241 32.30 -9.62 -17.47
CA ASP A 241 31.09 -10.45 -17.33
C ASP A 241 30.68 -11.17 -18.63
N ALA A 242 31.05 -10.62 -19.79
CA ALA A 242 30.59 -11.09 -21.09
C ALA A 242 31.38 -12.30 -21.64
N LYS A 243 32.51 -12.68 -21.01
CA LYS A 243 33.47 -13.68 -21.51
C LYS A 243 32.83 -15.01 -21.91
N GLY A 244 31.94 -15.56 -21.09
CA GLY A 244 31.22 -16.81 -21.39
C GLY A 244 30.25 -16.69 -22.57
N HIS A 245 29.62 -15.53 -22.75
CA HIS A 245 28.72 -15.25 -23.88
C HIS A 245 29.51 -15.04 -25.18
N ARG A 246 30.67 -14.35 -25.14
CA ARG A 246 31.58 -14.21 -26.29
C ARG A 246 32.01 -15.56 -26.85
N LYS A 247 32.55 -16.44 -25.99
CA LYS A 247 33.03 -17.78 -26.40
C LYS A 247 31.94 -18.64 -27.04
N ARG A 248 30.74 -18.66 -26.45
CA ARG A 248 29.61 -19.43 -26.98
C ARG A 248 29.16 -18.93 -28.36
N LEU A 249 29.06 -17.60 -28.54
CA LEU A 249 28.63 -17.03 -29.82
C LEU A 249 29.70 -17.20 -30.90
N ALA A 250 30.98 -16.96 -30.59
CA ALA A 250 32.09 -17.16 -31.52
C ALA A 250 32.13 -18.61 -32.03
N HIS A 251 32.13 -19.59 -31.12
CA HIS A 251 32.13 -21.01 -31.48
C HIS A 251 30.91 -21.41 -32.33
N SER A 252 29.73 -20.82 -32.08
CA SER A 252 28.54 -21.06 -32.91
C SER A 252 28.73 -20.51 -34.33
N ILE A 253 29.26 -19.29 -34.47
CA ILE A 253 29.52 -18.65 -35.76
C ILE A 253 30.56 -19.45 -36.57
N ASP A 254 31.61 -19.95 -35.92
CA ASP A 254 32.66 -20.74 -36.57
C ASP A 254 32.13 -22.06 -37.16
N GLN A 255 31.11 -22.66 -36.53
CA GLN A 255 30.41 -23.83 -37.10
C GLN A 255 29.50 -23.47 -38.29
N LEU A 256 29.02 -22.23 -38.38
CA LEU A 256 28.09 -21.79 -39.42
C LEU A 256 28.79 -21.34 -40.72
N ILE A 257 29.94 -20.67 -40.59
CA ILE A 257 30.71 -20.10 -41.71
C ILE A 257 30.94 -21.09 -42.88
N PRO A 258 31.34 -22.36 -42.65
CA PRO A 258 31.54 -23.33 -43.73
C PRO A 258 30.29 -23.58 -44.58
N TYR A 259 29.08 -23.45 -44.01
CA TYR A 259 27.82 -23.62 -44.74
C TYR A 259 27.42 -22.37 -45.53
N ILE A 260 27.69 -21.17 -44.99
CA ILE A 260 27.45 -19.90 -45.71
C ILE A 260 28.40 -19.76 -46.91
N LEU A 261 29.64 -20.25 -46.80
CA LEU A 261 30.62 -20.26 -47.88
C LEU A 261 30.29 -21.28 -48.99
N GLN A 262 29.54 -22.34 -48.69
CA GLN A 262 29.11 -23.35 -49.68
C GLN A 262 27.98 -22.86 -50.60
N ASN A 263 27.26 -21.80 -50.22
CA ASN A 263 26.18 -21.23 -51.05
C ASN A 263 26.65 -19.97 -51.79
N PRO A 264 26.72 -19.97 -53.14
CA PRO A 264 27.29 -18.86 -53.91
C PRO A 264 26.50 -17.55 -53.77
N SER A 265 25.24 -17.59 -53.32
CA SER A 265 24.42 -16.41 -53.07
C SER A 265 24.78 -15.64 -51.78
N THR A 266 25.55 -16.26 -50.87
CA THR A 266 25.82 -15.71 -49.52
C THR A 266 27.30 -15.40 -49.22
N SER A 267 28.21 -15.60 -50.18
CA SER A 267 29.67 -15.38 -50.01
C SER A 267 30.01 -13.99 -49.43
N GLY A 268 29.41 -12.92 -49.97
CA GLY A 268 29.64 -11.54 -49.49
C GLY A 268 29.04 -11.21 -48.12
N ILE A 269 28.25 -12.12 -47.53
CA ILE A 269 27.76 -12.04 -46.15
C ILE A 269 28.73 -12.77 -45.20
N ALA A 270 29.33 -13.89 -45.64
CA ALA A 270 30.35 -14.61 -44.86
C ALA A 270 31.56 -13.72 -44.53
N GLU A 271 32.12 -13.02 -45.52
CA GLU A 271 33.25 -12.09 -45.33
C GLU A 271 32.94 -10.99 -44.30
N ARG A 272 31.72 -10.44 -44.33
CA ARG A 272 31.26 -9.41 -43.36
C ARG A 272 31.02 -10.01 -41.97
N LEU A 273 30.58 -11.25 -41.89
CA LEU A 273 30.38 -11.97 -40.63
C LEU A 273 31.73 -12.29 -39.96
N GLU A 274 32.73 -12.71 -40.72
CA GLU A 274 34.09 -12.93 -40.22
C GLU A 274 34.74 -11.62 -39.75
N PHE A 275 34.64 -10.55 -40.54
CA PHE A 275 35.16 -9.24 -40.17
C PHE A 275 34.51 -8.71 -38.87
N SER A 276 33.18 -8.78 -38.77
CA SER A 276 32.45 -8.34 -37.56
C SER A 276 32.66 -9.26 -36.35
N ARG A 277 32.87 -10.58 -36.55
CA ARG A 277 33.33 -11.50 -35.49
C ARG A 277 34.68 -11.06 -34.92
N GLY A 278 35.65 -10.79 -35.81
CA GLY A 278 37.00 -10.35 -35.45
C GLY A 278 37.03 -8.99 -34.72
N GLN A 279 36.15 -8.06 -35.10
CA GLN A 279 36.06 -6.74 -34.48
C GLN A 279 35.40 -6.77 -33.08
N THR A 280 34.36 -7.60 -32.91
CA THR A 280 33.45 -7.50 -31.74
C THR A 280 33.71 -8.56 -30.66
N LEU A 281 34.27 -9.73 -31.00
CA LEU A 281 34.42 -10.85 -30.07
C LEU A 281 35.88 -11.15 -29.66
N ALA A 282 36.87 -10.48 -30.23
CA ALA A 282 38.31 -10.71 -30.01
C ALA A 282 38.88 -10.15 -28.69
N GLY A 283 38.04 -9.89 -27.68
CA GLY A 283 38.47 -9.33 -26.39
C GLY A 283 39.15 -10.37 -25.49
N GLU A 284 40.48 -10.25 -25.36
CA GLU A 284 41.36 -10.90 -24.38
C GLU A 284 41.24 -12.43 -24.22
N GLU A 285 41.96 -13.16 -25.07
CA GLU A 285 42.33 -14.56 -24.84
C GLU A 285 43.72 -14.70 -24.17
N SER A 286 43.98 -14.00 -23.06
CA SER A 286 45.23 -14.21 -22.29
C SER A 286 45.21 -13.68 -20.84
N SER A 287 44.90 -14.54 -19.85
CA SER A 287 45.51 -14.52 -18.48
C SER A 287 44.83 -15.41 -17.41
N ASP A 288 43.54 -15.71 -17.52
CA ASP A 288 42.73 -15.96 -16.30
C ASP A 288 42.84 -17.33 -15.61
N THR A 289 43.58 -18.31 -16.12
CA THR A 289 43.66 -19.66 -15.48
C THR A 289 44.46 -19.71 -14.17
N LYS A 290 44.74 -18.58 -13.52
CA LYS A 290 45.48 -18.49 -12.25
C LYS A 290 44.87 -17.60 -11.15
N ASN A 291 43.87 -16.76 -11.44
CA ASN A 291 43.36 -15.79 -10.46
C ASN A 291 42.02 -16.18 -9.81
N ASP A 292 41.19 -17.01 -10.45
CA ASP A 292 39.84 -17.34 -9.94
C ASP A 292 39.87 -17.96 -8.53
N ALA A 293 40.81 -18.86 -8.24
CA ALA A 293 40.94 -19.48 -6.92
C ALA A 293 41.31 -18.49 -5.80
N VAL A 294 42.05 -17.43 -6.11
CA VAL A 294 42.43 -16.38 -5.13
C VAL A 294 41.27 -15.41 -4.92
N ALA A 295 40.50 -15.13 -5.98
CA ALA A 295 39.31 -14.29 -5.92
C ALA A 295 38.12 -14.98 -5.22
N GLU A 296 37.92 -16.29 -5.41
CA GLU A 296 36.95 -17.07 -4.63
C GLU A 296 37.33 -17.10 -3.15
N MET A 297 38.60 -17.33 -2.82
CA MET A 297 39.05 -17.39 -1.43
C MET A 297 38.93 -16.02 -0.72
N HIS A 298 39.20 -14.91 -1.42
CA HIS A 298 38.92 -13.57 -0.89
C HIS A 298 37.41 -13.29 -0.73
N ASN A 299 36.57 -13.67 -1.70
CA ASN A 299 35.11 -13.50 -1.54
C ASN A 299 34.56 -14.36 -0.39
N TYR A 300 35.12 -15.56 -0.15
CA TYR A 300 34.74 -16.41 0.99
C TYR A 300 35.15 -15.80 2.33
N MET A 301 36.36 -15.26 2.44
CA MET A 301 36.83 -14.56 3.65
C MET A 301 36.08 -13.25 3.89
N ASP A 302 35.87 -12.43 2.86
CA ASP A 302 35.06 -11.21 2.95
C ASP A 302 33.65 -11.56 3.48
N ASN A 303 32.97 -12.56 2.89
CA ASN A 303 31.64 -13.01 3.31
C ASN A 303 31.57 -13.55 4.75
N MET A 304 32.70 -13.81 5.40
CA MET A 304 32.74 -14.28 6.80
C MET A 304 32.63 -13.14 7.83
N ILE A 305 32.88 -11.88 7.44
CA ILE A 305 32.65 -10.70 8.30
C ILE A 305 31.19 -10.24 8.11
N GLY A 306 30.27 -10.81 8.88
CA GLY A 306 28.85 -10.48 8.84
C GLY A 306 28.57 -9.02 9.18
N LEU A 307 27.34 -8.56 8.87
CA LEU A 307 26.85 -7.23 9.21
C LEU A 307 27.05 -6.90 10.70
N ASP A 308 26.89 -7.90 11.57
CA ASP A 308 27.04 -7.78 13.02
C ASP A 308 28.50 -7.68 13.49
N THR A 309 29.45 -8.19 12.69
CA THR A 309 30.89 -8.20 13.01
C THR A 309 31.59 -6.91 12.58
N TRP A 310 30.94 -6.04 11.79
CA TRP A 310 31.55 -4.78 11.37
C TRP A 310 31.63 -3.78 12.53
N GLN A 311 32.85 -3.44 12.95
CA GLN A 311 33.08 -2.44 13.99
C GLN A 311 32.87 -1.03 13.44
N ILE A 312 31.93 -0.31 14.05
CA ILE A 312 31.57 1.08 13.77
C ILE A 312 31.80 1.85 15.07
N PRO A 313 32.40 3.06 15.07
CA PRO A 313 32.61 3.83 16.29
C PRO A 313 31.29 4.12 17.02
N ASP A 314 31.25 3.92 18.33
CA ASP A 314 30.04 4.19 19.10
C ASP A 314 29.72 5.69 19.16
N MET A 315 28.44 6.01 19.05
CA MET A 315 27.89 7.36 19.13
C MET A 315 26.84 7.38 20.23
N PRO A 316 26.78 8.40 21.10
CA PRO A 316 25.85 8.42 22.22
C PRO A 316 24.39 8.24 21.77
N ILE A 317 23.64 7.48 22.58
CA ILE A 317 22.20 7.34 22.44
C ILE A 317 21.56 8.55 23.12
N VAL A 318 20.78 9.32 22.37
CA VAL A 318 20.09 10.53 22.84
C VAL A 318 18.62 10.40 22.49
N ASN A 319 17.76 10.41 23.51
CA ASN A 319 16.31 10.41 23.36
C ASN A 319 15.80 11.86 23.30
N THR A 320 15.68 12.40 22.09
CA THR A 320 15.21 13.78 21.91
C THR A 320 13.69 13.90 22.06
N ARG A 321 13.22 15.12 22.31
CA ARG A 321 11.79 15.50 22.30
C ARG A 321 11.13 15.20 20.94
N ALA A 322 11.87 15.33 19.84
CA ALA A 322 11.38 15.06 18.49
C ALA A 322 11.00 13.60 18.25
N GLY A 323 11.66 12.63 18.89
CA GLY A 323 11.40 11.21 18.60
C GLY A 323 9.98 10.73 18.96
N LEU A 324 9.45 11.11 20.13
CA LEU A 324 8.05 10.80 20.48
C LEU A 324 7.06 11.69 19.73
N TYR A 325 7.40 12.97 19.54
CA TYR A 325 6.58 13.91 18.77
C TYR A 325 6.30 13.40 17.35
N ILE A 326 7.33 12.89 16.66
CA ILE A 326 7.22 12.26 15.34
C ILE A 326 6.32 11.02 15.37
N TYR A 327 6.52 10.14 16.35
CA TYR A 327 5.79 8.87 16.46
C TYR A 327 4.29 9.08 16.74
N ILE A 328 3.94 9.96 17.69
CA ILE A 328 2.55 10.27 18.05
C ILE A 328 1.84 11.00 16.90
N ASN A 329 2.53 11.94 16.23
CA ASN A 329 1.99 12.60 15.03
C ASN A 329 1.66 11.57 13.93
N ALA A 330 2.57 10.64 13.64
CA ALA A 330 2.34 9.55 12.69
C ALA A 330 1.15 8.66 13.07
N ALA A 331 1.02 8.31 14.36
CA ALA A 331 -0.07 7.46 14.86
C ALA A 331 -1.47 8.11 14.75
N LEU A 332 -1.57 9.45 14.79
CA LEU A 332 -2.85 10.18 14.86
C LEU A 332 -3.25 10.92 13.57
N VAL A 333 -2.31 11.12 12.63
CA VAL A 333 -2.56 11.96 11.43
C VAL A 333 -3.42 11.29 10.35
N GLY A 334 -3.45 9.95 10.34
CA GLY A 334 -4.28 9.14 9.45
C GLY A 334 -5.36 8.39 10.24
N ARG A 335 -5.46 7.07 10.02
CA ARG A 335 -6.22 6.18 10.90
C ARG A 335 -5.62 6.29 12.32
N PRO A 336 -6.38 6.63 13.37
CA PRO A 336 -5.83 6.86 14.71
C PRO A 336 -5.57 5.55 15.47
N LEU A 337 -4.77 4.67 14.86
CA LEU A 337 -4.53 3.31 15.31
C LEU A 337 -3.35 3.24 16.26
N ILE A 338 -3.63 3.45 17.54
CA ILE A 338 -2.66 3.21 18.60
C ILE A 338 -2.82 1.76 19.06
N ASP A 339 -2.01 0.87 18.48
CA ASP A 339 -1.84 -0.48 18.99
C ASP A 339 -0.96 -0.42 20.24
N ASP A 340 -1.59 -0.52 21.41
CA ASP A 340 -0.94 -0.33 22.71
C ASP A 340 0.28 -1.25 22.88
N HIS A 341 0.23 -2.50 22.42
CA HIS A 341 1.37 -3.41 22.47
C HIS A 341 2.58 -2.89 21.67
N SER A 342 2.33 -2.32 20.49
CA SER A 342 3.40 -1.72 19.66
C SER A 342 3.96 -0.45 20.29
N LEU A 343 3.11 0.37 20.92
CA LEU A 343 3.51 1.58 21.63
C LEU A 343 4.35 1.23 22.86
N TYR A 344 3.91 0.28 23.70
CA TYR A 344 4.68 -0.18 24.86
C TYR A 344 6.04 -0.75 24.46
N THR A 345 6.10 -1.57 23.41
CA THR A 345 7.36 -2.11 22.88
C THR A 345 8.30 -0.99 22.43
N TYR A 346 7.79 -0.03 21.66
CA TYR A 346 8.57 1.12 21.19
C TYR A 346 9.07 1.99 22.36
N LEU A 347 8.22 2.30 23.34
CA LEU A 347 8.61 3.08 24.52
C LEU A 347 9.64 2.32 25.39
N HIS A 348 9.42 1.04 25.65
CA HIS A 348 10.34 0.19 26.41
C HIS A 348 11.73 0.15 25.78
N ASN A 349 11.81 -0.11 24.46
CA ASN A 349 13.08 -0.14 23.73
C ASN A 349 13.77 1.23 23.69
N ARG A 350 13.00 2.33 23.61
CA ARG A 350 13.54 3.70 23.58
C ARG A 350 14.17 4.09 24.91
N TYR A 351 13.49 3.85 26.02
CA TYR A 351 13.87 4.30 27.36
C TYR A 351 14.53 3.22 28.22
N GLN A 352 14.79 2.03 27.66
CA GLN A 352 15.43 0.90 28.34
C GLN A 352 14.74 0.49 29.65
N GLY A 353 13.41 0.66 29.71
CA GLY A 353 12.58 0.37 30.88
C GLY A 353 12.43 1.53 31.89
N ASP A 354 13.03 2.70 31.68
CA ASP A 354 12.78 3.87 32.54
C ASP A 354 11.36 4.45 32.31
N LEU A 355 10.42 4.03 33.17
CA LEU A 355 9.03 4.46 33.11
C LEU A 355 8.84 5.95 33.45
N GLN A 356 9.71 6.56 34.27
CA GLN A 356 9.53 7.94 34.71
C GLN A 356 9.84 8.91 33.56
N THR A 357 11.00 8.80 32.92
CA THR A 357 11.32 9.65 31.76
C THR A 357 10.43 9.34 30.56
N THR A 358 9.99 8.07 30.40
CA THR A 358 8.96 7.69 29.42
C THR A 358 7.67 8.49 29.65
N ALA A 359 7.13 8.50 30.88
CA ALA A 359 5.89 9.19 31.20
C ALA A 359 5.98 10.70 30.97
N ILE A 360 7.05 11.35 31.43
CA ILE A 360 7.26 12.79 31.25
C ILE A 360 7.31 13.15 29.76
N HIS A 361 8.12 12.42 28.97
CA HIS A 361 8.25 12.70 27.54
C HIS A 361 6.97 12.35 26.75
N LEU A 362 6.21 11.33 27.17
CA LEU A 362 4.92 10.97 26.56
C LEU A 362 3.88 12.08 26.76
N ILE A 363 3.76 12.61 27.97
CA ILE A 363 2.85 13.73 28.26
C ILE A 363 3.25 14.95 27.42
N LEU A 364 4.53 15.35 27.47
CA LEU A 364 5.05 16.49 26.71
C LEU A 364 4.80 16.36 25.21
N ALA A 365 5.17 15.23 24.61
CA ALA A 365 4.97 14.99 23.18
C ALA A 365 3.48 14.97 22.78
N SER A 366 2.59 14.56 23.68
CA SER A 366 1.14 14.57 23.44
C SER A 366 0.56 15.99 23.43
N PHE A 367 0.98 16.84 24.38
CA PHE A 367 0.66 18.27 24.37
C PHE A 367 1.30 19.00 23.17
N ASP A 368 2.51 18.62 22.75
CA ASP A 368 3.19 19.20 21.58
C ASP A 368 2.45 18.91 20.27
N VAL A 369 1.91 17.69 20.10
CA VAL A 369 1.10 17.33 18.92
C VAL A 369 -0.21 18.14 18.89
N LEU A 370 -0.86 18.35 20.04
CA LEU A 370 -2.06 19.18 20.13
C LEU A 370 -1.75 20.67 19.86
N ALA A 371 -0.65 21.19 20.41
CA ALA A 371 -0.18 22.55 20.16
C ALA A 371 0.16 22.77 18.67
N ASN A 372 0.82 21.81 18.02
CA ASN A 372 1.07 21.86 16.58
C ASN A 372 -0.22 21.95 15.76
N ALA A 373 -1.26 21.17 16.10
CA ALA A 373 -2.54 21.24 15.42
C ALA A 373 -3.22 22.63 15.56
N VAL A 374 -3.04 23.29 16.72
CA VAL A 374 -3.42 24.69 16.93
C VAL A 374 -2.64 25.62 15.98
N PHE A 375 -1.30 25.53 15.95
CA PHE A 375 -0.46 26.42 15.12
C PHE A 375 -0.65 26.20 13.60
N ARG A 376 -1.06 25.00 13.19
CA ARG A 376 -1.40 24.66 11.80
C ARG A 376 -2.84 25.03 11.41
N TYR A 377 -3.64 25.58 12.34
CA TYR A 377 -5.07 25.87 12.16
C TYR A 377 -5.87 24.64 11.69
N GLU A 378 -5.59 23.47 12.26
CA GLU A 378 -6.29 22.24 11.88
C GLU A 378 -7.77 22.27 12.29
N GLY A 379 -8.60 21.59 11.50
CA GLY A 379 -10.05 21.62 11.70
C GLY A 379 -10.49 21.04 13.05
N SER A 380 -11.59 21.57 13.57
CA SER A 380 -12.25 21.19 14.83
C SER A 380 -12.24 19.68 15.15
N LYS A 381 -12.50 18.84 14.14
CA LYS A 381 -12.60 17.38 14.29
C LYS A 381 -11.24 16.71 14.55
N THR A 382 -10.15 17.26 14.03
CA THR A 382 -8.80 16.78 14.38
C THR A 382 -8.41 17.23 15.78
N GLY A 383 -8.68 18.49 16.14
CA GLY A 383 -8.46 19.00 17.50
C GLY A 383 -9.21 18.19 18.56
N HIS A 384 -10.47 17.83 18.31
CA HIS A 384 -11.27 16.97 19.20
C HIS A 384 -10.63 15.59 19.42
N LEU A 385 -10.17 14.89 18.37
CA LEU A 385 -9.46 13.62 18.56
C LEU A 385 -8.18 13.82 19.39
N LEU A 386 -7.38 14.84 19.07
CA LEU A 386 -6.11 15.07 19.77
C LEU A 386 -6.34 15.40 21.26
N LYS A 387 -7.39 16.18 21.57
CA LYS A 387 -7.83 16.41 22.97
C LYS A 387 -8.29 15.09 23.62
N SER A 388 -9.08 14.26 22.93
CA SER A 388 -9.51 12.95 23.44
C SER A 388 -8.33 11.99 23.66
N TYR A 389 -7.30 12.03 22.82
CA TYR A 389 -6.05 11.29 23.05
C TYR A 389 -5.33 11.76 24.32
N VAL A 390 -5.10 13.06 24.47
CA VAL A 390 -4.47 13.63 25.66
C VAL A 390 -5.28 13.30 26.92
N VAL A 391 -6.59 13.50 26.91
CA VAL A 391 -7.44 13.40 28.13
C VAL A 391 -7.89 11.96 28.43
N ASN A 392 -8.29 11.17 27.43
CA ASN A 392 -8.92 9.87 27.65
C ASN A 392 -7.97 8.67 27.40
N LYS A 393 -6.91 8.81 26.59
CA LYS A 393 -5.98 7.71 26.26
C LYS A 393 -4.67 7.77 27.05
N VAL A 394 -4.03 8.94 27.18
CA VAL A 394 -2.76 9.07 27.91
C VAL A 394 -2.86 8.64 29.38
N PRO A 395 -3.90 9.00 30.17
CA PRO A 395 -4.03 8.55 31.55
C PRO A 395 -4.17 7.03 31.69
N LEU A 396 -4.80 6.33 30.73
CA LEU A 396 -4.83 4.86 30.73
C LEU A 396 -3.44 4.26 30.50
N ILE A 397 -2.64 4.86 29.62
CA ILE A 397 -1.25 4.43 29.38
C ILE A 397 -0.40 4.61 30.64
N LEU A 398 -0.55 5.74 31.35
CA LEU A 398 0.12 6.01 32.63
C LEU A 398 -0.36 5.07 33.75
N GLY A 399 -1.65 4.74 33.79
CA GLY A 399 -2.22 3.74 34.71
C GLY A 399 -1.58 2.35 34.53
N ASN A 400 -1.32 1.95 33.29
CA ASN A 400 -0.61 0.71 32.99
C ASN A 400 0.88 0.75 33.39
N PHE A 401 1.54 1.92 33.34
CA PHE A 401 2.90 2.07 33.90
C PHE A 401 2.91 1.93 35.43
N ALA A 402 1.93 2.52 36.12
CA ALA A 402 1.78 2.32 37.56
C ALA A 402 1.57 0.83 37.91
N ALA A 403 0.68 0.15 37.18
CA ALA A 403 0.37 -1.27 37.39
C ALA A 403 1.50 -2.24 37.01
N SER A 404 2.39 -1.87 36.08
CA SER A 404 3.57 -2.68 35.71
C SER A 404 4.85 -2.32 36.44
N SER A 405 4.82 -1.32 37.35
CA SER A 405 5.99 -0.92 38.13
C SER A 405 6.37 -2.00 39.16
N SER A 406 7.68 -2.23 39.32
CA SER A 406 8.20 -3.16 40.32
C SER A 406 8.26 -2.49 41.69
N PRO A 407 7.95 -3.19 42.80
CA PRO A 407 8.06 -2.62 44.16
C PRO A 407 9.49 -2.18 44.53
N MET A 408 10.51 -2.60 43.77
CA MET A 408 11.90 -2.16 43.92
C MET A 408 12.19 -0.80 43.26
N TYR A 409 11.38 -0.39 42.28
CA TYR A 409 11.47 0.89 41.56
C TYR A 409 10.06 1.45 41.34
N PRO A 410 9.44 2.07 42.36
CA PRO A 410 8.07 2.54 42.28
C PRO A 410 7.91 3.67 41.24
N PHE A 411 6.84 3.60 40.46
CA PHE A 411 6.46 4.65 39.52
C PHE A 411 5.69 5.77 40.24
N ASP A 412 6.28 6.96 40.31
CA ASP A 412 5.64 8.16 40.86
C ASP A 412 4.92 8.93 39.76
N ALA A 413 3.62 8.67 39.63
CA ALA A 413 2.77 9.33 38.65
C ALA A 413 2.60 10.83 38.92
N GLU A 414 2.49 11.23 40.19
CA GLU A 414 2.24 12.62 40.59
C GLU A 414 3.46 13.49 40.28
N PHE A 415 4.68 13.01 40.56
CA PHE A 415 5.92 13.66 40.16
C PHE A 415 6.04 13.78 38.63
N CYS A 416 5.80 12.69 37.88
CA CYS A 416 5.93 12.70 36.42
C CYS A 416 4.96 13.68 35.75
N ILE A 417 3.70 13.69 36.18
CA ILE A 417 2.68 14.63 35.69
C ILE A 417 3.06 16.07 36.06
N SER A 418 3.53 16.30 37.30
CA SER A 418 3.94 17.62 37.76
C SER A 418 5.10 18.19 36.95
N GLN A 419 6.14 17.38 36.73
CA GLN A 419 7.31 17.78 35.95
C GLN A 419 6.96 18.05 34.48
N ALA A 420 6.05 17.28 33.89
CA ALA A 420 5.58 17.49 32.52
C ALA A 420 4.72 18.76 32.40
N LEU A 421 3.68 18.93 33.23
CA LEU A 421 2.79 20.09 33.15
C LEU A 421 3.51 21.42 33.44
N GLY A 422 4.56 21.42 34.26
CA GLY A 422 5.42 22.60 34.47
C GLY A 422 6.24 23.04 33.24
N GLN A 423 6.30 22.21 32.19
CA GLN A 423 6.98 22.50 30.91
C GLN A 423 6.00 22.76 29.76
N VAL A 424 4.69 22.61 29.97
CA VAL A 424 3.65 22.89 28.96
C VAL A 424 3.44 24.40 28.83
N ASP A 425 3.46 24.90 27.59
CA ASP A 425 3.31 26.34 27.30
C ASP A 425 1.92 26.87 27.69
N THR A 426 1.90 27.75 28.70
CA THR A 426 0.68 28.38 29.23
C THR A 426 0.10 29.45 28.33
N ASN A 427 0.82 29.88 27.28
CA ASN A 427 0.29 30.78 26.25
C ASN A 427 -0.57 30.03 25.22
N VAL A 428 -0.27 28.74 24.98
CA VAL A 428 -1.03 27.86 24.07
C VAL A 428 -2.18 27.20 24.79
N PHE A 429 -1.99 26.85 26.07
CA PHE A 429 -2.99 26.25 26.95
C PHE A 429 -3.20 27.14 28.18
N PRO A 430 -4.04 28.19 28.07
CA PRO A 430 -4.25 29.17 29.12
C PRO A 430 -4.77 28.52 30.41
N THR A 431 -4.40 29.10 31.56
CA THR A 431 -5.04 28.78 32.84
C THR A 431 -6.41 29.49 32.92
N LEU A 432 -7.27 29.06 33.85
CA LEU A 432 -8.64 29.58 33.97
C LEU A 432 -8.67 31.12 34.12
N SER A 433 -7.75 31.71 34.88
CA SER A 433 -7.64 33.16 35.04
C SER A 433 -7.28 33.89 33.73
N ASN A 434 -6.52 33.25 32.84
CA ASN A 434 -6.19 33.80 31.51
C ASN A 434 -7.32 33.61 30.50
N MET A 435 -8.26 32.68 30.72
CA MET A 435 -9.40 32.45 29.83
C MET A 435 -10.48 33.56 29.90
N PHE A 436 -10.49 34.38 30.96
CA PHE A 436 -11.42 35.51 31.08
C PHE A 436 -10.97 36.79 30.34
N ASP A 437 -9.75 36.82 29.78
CA ASP A 437 -9.28 37.95 28.96
C ASP A 437 -9.85 37.86 27.53
N MET A 438 -10.93 38.62 27.29
CA MET A 438 -11.83 38.58 26.12
C MET A 438 -11.20 39.00 24.77
N SER A 439 -9.88 38.94 24.63
CA SER A 439 -9.15 39.33 23.41
C SER A 439 -8.78 38.17 22.48
N ASN A 440 -8.78 36.92 22.96
CA ASN A 440 -8.41 35.77 22.15
C ASN A 440 -9.59 35.20 21.35
N THR A 441 -9.41 35.16 20.03
CA THR A 441 -10.20 34.31 19.11
C THR A 441 -9.70 32.87 19.11
N SER A 442 -9.29 32.38 20.29
CA SER A 442 -8.85 31.01 20.49
C SER A 442 -9.99 30.05 20.18
N SER A 443 -9.68 29.05 19.37
CA SER A 443 -10.62 27.97 19.10
C SER A 443 -10.94 27.20 20.37
N SER A 444 -12.21 26.80 20.56
CA SER A 444 -12.74 26.03 21.70
C SER A 444 -11.98 24.73 22.05
N PHE A 445 -11.02 24.32 21.21
CA PHE A 445 -10.15 23.15 21.41
C PHE A 445 -8.99 23.40 22.40
N GLN A 446 -8.69 24.66 22.75
CA GLN A 446 -7.66 25.03 23.73
C GLN A 446 -8.20 25.07 25.17
N ASP A 447 -9.50 25.31 25.31
CA ASP A 447 -10.16 25.51 26.60
C ASP A 447 -10.09 24.23 27.45
N SER A 448 -9.85 24.40 28.75
CA SER A 448 -9.82 23.38 29.81
C SER A 448 -8.89 22.17 29.60
N VAL A 449 -8.07 22.07 28.55
CA VAL A 449 -7.29 20.84 28.23
C VAL A 449 -6.42 20.36 29.40
N ARG A 450 -5.68 21.27 30.06
CA ARG A 450 -4.84 20.94 31.22
C ARG A 450 -5.67 20.48 32.42
N GLN A 451 -6.85 21.08 32.60
CA GLN A 451 -7.78 20.79 33.67
C GLN A 451 -8.45 19.42 33.48
N ASP A 452 -9.03 19.18 32.30
CA ASP A 452 -9.64 17.91 31.90
C ASP A 452 -8.62 16.75 32.03
N PHE A 453 -7.37 16.97 31.63
CA PHE A 453 -6.27 15.99 31.80
C PHE A 453 -5.99 15.68 33.28
N CYS A 454 -5.90 16.69 34.15
CA CYS A 454 -5.72 16.49 35.59
C CYS A 454 -6.89 15.71 36.21
N PHE A 455 -8.13 16.04 35.87
CA PHE A 455 -9.31 15.31 36.37
C PHE A 455 -9.38 13.87 35.86
N ALA A 456 -9.03 13.61 34.60
CA ALA A 456 -8.91 12.25 34.09
C ALA A 456 -7.79 11.46 34.81
N CYS A 457 -6.65 12.08 35.10
CA CYS A 457 -5.59 11.45 35.90
C CYS A 457 -6.05 11.13 37.34
N GLN A 458 -6.79 12.04 37.98
CA GLN A 458 -7.39 11.82 39.30
C GLN A 458 -8.40 10.64 39.28
N LEU A 459 -9.26 10.58 38.26
CA LEU A 459 -10.25 9.51 38.08
C LEU A 459 -9.61 8.12 37.95
N HIS A 460 -8.41 8.05 37.36
CA HIS A 460 -7.62 6.81 37.26
C HIS A 460 -6.67 6.57 38.44
N GLY A 461 -6.67 7.43 39.47
CA GLY A 461 -5.86 7.28 40.68
C GLY A 461 -4.40 7.69 40.54
N LEU A 462 -4.07 8.49 39.52
CA LEU A 462 -2.70 8.96 39.22
C LEU A 462 -2.33 10.28 39.90
N LEU A 463 -3.32 11.03 40.41
CA LEU A 463 -3.14 12.29 41.11
C LEU A 463 -3.98 12.33 42.38
N SER A 464 -3.42 12.90 43.45
CA SER A 464 -4.20 13.31 44.63
C SER A 464 -5.03 14.57 44.33
N SER A 465 -6.18 14.73 45.00
CA SER A 465 -7.03 15.93 44.86
C SER A 465 -6.26 17.23 45.21
N SER A 466 -5.34 17.15 46.17
CA SER A 466 -4.45 18.24 46.59
C SER A 466 -3.40 18.65 45.54
N ALA A 467 -2.97 17.71 44.69
CA ALA A 467 -2.00 18.01 43.64
C ALA A 467 -2.61 18.90 42.54
N ILE A 468 -3.90 18.75 42.24
CA ILE A 468 -4.59 19.47 41.17
C ILE A 468 -4.58 20.98 41.41
N GLU A 469 -4.95 21.41 42.63
CA GLU A 469 -4.92 22.82 43.03
C GLU A 469 -3.48 23.40 42.94
N THR A 470 -2.48 22.60 43.33
CA THR A 470 -1.06 22.98 43.26
C THR A 470 -0.56 23.09 41.81
N LEU A 471 -1.05 22.23 40.91
CA LEU A 471 -0.60 22.12 39.52
C LEU A 471 -1.27 23.11 38.56
N LEU A 472 -2.52 23.45 38.82
CA LEU A 472 -3.26 24.45 38.05
C LEU A 472 -3.08 25.85 38.63
N GLY A 473 -2.73 25.97 39.92
CA GLY A 473 -2.51 27.24 40.62
C GLY A 473 -3.79 28.02 40.92
N GLU A 474 -4.95 27.40 40.71
CA GLU A 474 -6.28 28.02 40.74
C GLU A 474 -7.32 27.04 41.32
N ILE A 475 -8.40 27.57 41.90
CA ILE A 475 -9.52 26.76 42.43
C ILE A 475 -10.38 26.29 41.24
N THR A 476 -10.41 24.98 40.98
CA THR A 476 -11.23 24.38 39.93
C THR A 476 -12.68 24.19 40.38
N TYR A 477 -13.64 24.70 39.61
CA TYR A 477 -15.08 24.50 39.85
C TYR A 477 -15.64 23.19 39.26
N GLN A 478 -14.85 22.46 38.47
CA GLN A 478 -15.23 21.16 37.91
C GLN A 478 -14.99 20.08 38.97
N THR A 479 -15.97 19.18 39.12
CA THR A 479 -15.85 18.00 40.00
C THR A 479 -15.55 16.75 39.16
N LEU A 480 -15.11 15.69 39.83
CA LEU A 480 -15.14 14.35 39.23
C LEU A 480 -16.58 14.00 38.78
N PRO A 481 -16.77 13.18 37.73
CA PRO A 481 -18.09 12.73 37.31
C PRO A 481 -18.84 12.04 38.45
N ASP A 482 -20.14 12.34 38.63
CA ASP A 482 -20.97 11.76 39.69
C ASP A 482 -21.06 10.23 39.62
N GLU A 483 -20.95 9.66 38.42
CA GLU A 483 -20.94 8.20 38.17
C GLU A 483 -19.57 7.53 38.47
N GLY A 484 -18.53 8.30 38.81
CA GLY A 484 -17.20 7.79 39.09
C GLY A 484 -16.50 7.19 37.87
N ARG A 485 -15.56 6.26 38.12
CA ARG A 485 -14.77 5.58 37.06
C ARG A 485 -15.57 4.42 36.47
N TYR A 486 -15.71 4.41 35.15
CA TYR A 486 -16.36 3.34 34.41
C TYR A 486 -15.54 2.05 34.37
N VAL A 487 -16.26 0.92 34.40
CA VAL A 487 -15.73 -0.45 34.26
C VAL A 487 -16.42 -1.09 33.05
N LYS A 488 -15.63 -1.66 32.13
CA LYS A 488 -16.12 -2.18 30.83
C LYS A 488 -17.23 -3.21 31.03
N GLU A 489 -17.00 -4.19 31.89
CA GLU A 489 -17.88 -5.34 32.09
C GLU A 489 -19.27 -4.91 32.60
N THR A 490 -19.29 -3.98 33.56
CA THR A 490 -20.53 -3.39 34.09
C THR A 490 -21.30 -2.60 33.04
N LEU A 491 -20.60 -1.84 32.18
CA LEU A 491 -21.23 -1.10 31.09
C LEU A 491 -21.80 -2.03 30.03
N VAL A 492 -21.09 -3.10 29.66
CA VAL A 492 -21.58 -4.10 28.69
C VAL A 492 -22.86 -4.75 29.22
N GLN A 493 -22.87 -5.19 30.48
CA GLN A 493 -24.07 -5.77 31.10
C GLN A 493 -25.26 -4.79 31.07
N ALA A 494 -25.04 -3.54 31.51
CA ALA A 494 -26.07 -2.50 31.49
C ALA A 494 -26.61 -2.17 30.08
N CYS A 495 -25.77 -2.29 29.05
CA CYS A 495 -26.18 -2.05 27.65
C CYS A 495 -26.93 -3.23 27.01
N LEU A 496 -26.69 -4.45 27.48
CA LEU A 496 -27.46 -5.63 27.07
C LEU A 496 -28.82 -5.73 27.80
N GLU A 497 -28.93 -5.10 28.97
CA GLU A 497 -30.20 -4.96 29.71
C GLU A 497 -31.04 -3.75 29.23
N ASP A 498 -30.41 -2.66 28.80
CA ASP A 498 -31.04 -1.42 28.31
C ASP A 498 -30.40 -0.95 26.99
N SER A 499 -31.13 -1.12 25.88
CA SER A 499 -30.68 -0.69 24.55
C SER A 499 -30.52 0.83 24.42
N GLU A 500 -31.22 1.64 25.22
CA GLU A 500 -31.04 3.10 25.22
C GLU A 500 -29.74 3.50 25.95
N ARG A 501 -29.23 2.70 26.89
CA ARG A 501 -27.93 2.94 27.55
C ARG A 501 -26.80 2.92 26.52
N ALA A 502 -26.84 1.99 25.56
CA ALA A 502 -25.88 1.89 24.48
C ALA A 502 -25.92 3.11 23.54
N GLN A 503 -27.10 3.63 23.22
CA GLN A 503 -27.26 4.86 22.44
C GLN A 503 -26.74 6.10 23.19
N ARG A 504 -26.95 6.16 24.52
CA ARG A 504 -26.38 7.21 25.39
C ARG A 504 -24.85 7.18 25.42
N LEU A 505 -24.23 6.00 25.51
CA LEU A 505 -22.77 5.86 25.47
C LEU A 505 -22.15 6.44 24.18
N ILE A 506 -22.82 6.34 23.02
CA ILE A 506 -22.34 6.94 21.76
C ILE A 506 -22.34 8.49 21.84
N GLY A 507 -23.24 9.07 22.63
CA GLY A 507 -23.19 10.49 23.01
C GLY A 507 -21.95 10.80 23.86
N GLU A 508 -21.73 10.00 24.90
CA GLU A 508 -20.63 10.15 25.86
C GLU A 508 -19.22 9.99 25.25
N LEU A 509 -19.08 9.42 24.06
CA LEU A 509 -17.79 9.34 23.35
C LEU A 509 -17.14 10.70 23.04
N ASP A 510 -17.91 11.80 23.06
CA ASP A 510 -17.37 13.16 22.88
C ASP A 510 -16.84 13.78 24.19
N ASN A 511 -17.00 13.10 25.33
CA ASN A 511 -16.62 13.63 26.65
C ASN A 511 -15.09 13.70 26.84
N MET A 512 -14.66 14.62 27.69
CA MET A 512 -13.25 14.83 28.06
C MET A 512 -13.05 14.58 29.56
N ASN A 513 -13.47 13.41 30.03
CA ASN A 513 -13.59 13.08 31.46
C ASN A 513 -12.79 11.84 31.90
N GLY A 514 -12.03 11.19 31.02
CA GLY A 514 -11.25 9.97 31.30
C GLY A 514 -12.03 8.66 31.09
N ASN A 515 -13.36 8.68 31.14
CA ASN A 515 -14.19 7.46 31.06
C ASN A 515 -14.39 6.91 29.64
N VAL A 516 -14.09 7.69 28.60
CA VAL A 516 -14.40 7.36 27.19
C VAL A 516 -13.76 6.04 26.72
N GLY A 517 -12.61 5.64 27.25
CA GLY A 517 -11.98 4.37 26.88
C GLY A 517 -12.82 3.14 27.24
N ALA A 518 -13.43 3.14 28.43
CA ALA A 518 -14.34 2.07 28.86
C ALA A 518 -15.65 2.08 28.07
N ALA A 519 -16.20 3.27 27.79
CA ALA A 519 -17.40 3.42 26.95
C ALA A 519 -17.16 2.90 25.51
N ALA A 520 -16.03 3.25 24.89
CA ALA A 520 -15.65 2.77 23.56
C ALA A 520 -15.54 1.24 23.50
N GLN A 521 -14.81 0.64 24.45
CA GLN A 521 -14.64 -0.81 24.52
C GLN A 521 -15.95 -1.55 24.83
N ALA A 522 -16.85 -0.95 25.61
CA ALA A 522 -18.18 -1.50 25.87
C ALA A 522 -19.06 -1.49 24.61
N ILE A 523 -19.09 -0.38 23.86
CA ILE A 523 -19.83 -0.29 22.58
C ILE A 523 -19.35 -1.36 21.59
N VAL A 524 -18.03 -1.58 21.47
CA VAL A 524 -17.47 -2.60 20.57
C VAL A 524 -17.87 -4.02 20.98
N GLU A 525 -17.85 -4.32 22.29
CA GLU A 525 -18.27 -5.63 22.82
C GLU A 525 -19.78 -5.87 22.64
N VAL A 526 -20.61 -4.84 22.83
CA VAL A 526 -22.05 -4.88 22.60
C VAL A 526 -22.34 -5.15 21.11
N ILE A 527 -21.72 -4.42 20.19
CA ILE A 527 -21.85 -4.67 18.74
C ILE A 527 -21.48 -6.12 18.39
N GLY A 528 -20.36 -6.62 18.89
CA GLY A 528 -19.95 -8.01 18.68
C GLY A 528 -20.93 -9.03 19.26
N THR A 529 -21.57 -8.73 20.40
CA THR A 529 -22.56 -9.58 21.04
C THR A 529 -23.89 -9.61 20.27
N LEU A 530 -24.40 -8.44 19.85
CA LEU A 530 -25.61 -8.35 19.02
C LEU A 530 -25.41 -9.06 17.66
N CYS A 531 -24.22 -8.98 17.06
CA CYS A 531 -23.89 -9.75 15.84
C CYS A 531 -23.93 -11.27 16.09
N ARG A 532 -23.37 -11.76 17.19
CA ARG A 532 -23.39 -13.18 17.57
C ARG A 532 -24.81 -13.69 17.85
N ASN A 533 -25.64 -12.87 18.49
CA ASN A 533 -27.02 -13.19 18.83
C ASN A 533 -28.00 -13.02 17.64
N LYS A 534 -27.56 -12.39 16.54
CA LYS A 534 -28.40 -11.93 15.41
C LYS A 534 -29.53 -10.97 15.82
N GLU A 535 -29.28 -10.11 16.81
CA GLU A 535 -30.22 -9.06 17.23
C GLU A 535 -30.14 -7.85 16.30
N THR A 536 -30.66 -8.00 15.07
CA THR A 536 -30.47 -7.03 13.97
C THR A 536 -31.18 -5.69 14.18
N MET A 537 -32.32 -5.67 14.90
CA MET A 537 -33.08 -4.45 15.20
C MET A 537 -32.36 -3.47 16.14
N THR A 538 -31.81 -3.97 17.25
CA THR A 538 -31.03 -3.15 18.20
C THR A 538 -29.69 -2.75 17.57
N LEU A 539 -29.08 -3.66 16.80
CA LEU A 539 -27.87 -3.38 16.04
C LEU A 539 -28.08 -2.31 14.96
N LYS A 540 -29.22 -2.29 14.25
CA LYS A 540 -29.61 -1.24 13.28
C LYS A 540 -29.51 0.15 13.91
N GLN A 541 -30.10 0.33 15.10
CA GLN A 541 -30.14 1.62 15.80
C GLN A 541 -28.74 2.11 16.20
N LEU A 542 -27.88 1.23 16.72
CA LEU A 542 -26.50 1.59 17.06
C LEU A 542 -25.66 1.87 15.81
N CYS A 543 -25.85 1.09 14.74
CA CYS A 543 -25.12 1.26 13.49
C CYS A 543 -25.49 2.57 12.77
N SER A 544 -26.77 2.94 12.72
CA SER A 544 -27.21 4.20 12.11
C SER A 544 -26.71 5.42 12.89
N GLN A 545 -26.79 5.39 14.23
CA GLN A 545 -26.26 6.46 15.09
C GLN A 545 -24.74 6.63 14.91
N LEU A 546 -23.96 5.55 14.94
CA LEU A 546 -22.51 5.60 14.71
C LEU A 546 -22.13 6.05 13.29
N ALA A 547 -22.84 5.58 12.25
CA ALA A 547 -22.59 6.00 10.87
C ALA A 547 -22.85 7.51 10.66
N SER A 548 -23.85 8.06 11.37
CA SER A 548 -24.16 9.50 11.36
C SER A 548 -23.16 10.38 12.11
N LYS A 549 -22.28 9.79 12.95
CA LYS A 549 -21.33 10.50 13.80
C LYS A 549 -19.88 10.05 13.55
N PRO A 550 -19.25 10.45 12.42
CA PRO A 550 -17.91 9.97 12.07
C PRO A 550 -16.77 10.38 13.02
N SER A 551 -16.96 11.36 13.91
CA SER A 551 -16.01 11.69 14.97
C SER A 551 -15.92 10.56 16.00
N SER A 552 -17.04 9.96 16.40
CA SER A 552 -17.06 8.82 17.31
C SER A 552 -16.33 7.61 16.73
N LEU A 553 -16.35 7.42 15.40
CA LEU A 553 -15.56 6.37 14.75
C LEU A 553 -14.05 6.57 14.92
N ASP A 554 -13.57 7.82 14.96
CA ASP A 554 -12.15 8.11 15.23
C ASP A 554 -11.81 7.80 16.69
N ILE A 555 -12.74 8.09 17.63
CA ILE A 555 -12.58 7.79 19.06
C ILE A 555 -12.56 6.28 19.31
N LEU A 556 -13.45 5.51 18.68
CA LEU A 556 -13.47 4.04 18.81
C LEU A 556 -12.12 3.41 18.39
N LEU A 557 -11.54 3.89 17.27
CA LEU A 557 -10.25 3.38 16.79
C LEU A 557 -9.03 3.74 17.66
N LEU A 558 -9.19 4.69 18.57
CA LEU A 558 -8.17 5.05 19.56
C LEU A 558 -7.99 3.97 20.65
N PHE A 559 -9.03 3.17 20.89
CA PHE A 559 -9.08 2.16 21.95
C PHE A 559 -9.16 0.73 21.44
N ASP A 560 -9.65 0.49 20.22
CA ASP A 560 -9.80 -0.85 19.64
C ASP A 560 -9.42 -0.92 18.15
N LYS A 561 -8.91 -2.09 17.72
CA LYS A 561 -8.49 -2.33 16.32
C LYS A 561 -9.72 -2.46 15.39
N PRO A 562 -9.69 -1.95 14.13
CA PRO A 562 -10.81 -2.01 13.20
C PRO A 562 -11.35 -3.42 12.99
N TYR A 563 -10.46 -4.42 12.98
CA TYR A 563 -10.80 -5.83 12.88
C TYR A 563 -11.82 -6.28 13.95
N LYS A 564 -11.63 -5.90 15.22
CA LYS A 564 -12.51 -6.29 16.33
C LYS A 564 -13.93 -5.74 16.17
N ILE A 565 -14.06 -4.57 15.58
CA ILE A 565 -15.36 -3.91 15.31
C ILE A 565 -16.01 -4.49 14.05
N LEU A 566 -15.23 -4.66 12.98
CA LEU A 566 -15.77 -4.90 11.63
C LEU A 566 -15.87 -6.38 11.28
N HIS A 567 -15.08 -7.26 11.89
CA HIS A 567 -15.14 -8.70 11.59
C HIS A 567 -16.51 -9.32 11.95
N PRO A 568 -17.10 -9.08 13.14
CA PRO A 568 -18.46 -9.57 13.45
C PRO A 568 -19.53 -9.05 12.48
N LEU A 569 -19.42 -7.77 12.08
CA LEU A 569 -20.32 -7.16 11.09
C LEU A 569 -20.15 -7.81 9.71
N CYS A 570 -18.92 -8.13 9.29
CA CYS A 570 -18.66 -8.82 8.02
C CYS A 570 -19.20 -10.26 8.04
N GLU A 571 -19.03 -11.00 9.14
CA GLU A 571 -19.55 -12.37 9.27
C GLU A 571 -21.09 -12.40 9.26
N LEU A 572 -21.74 -11.43 9.92
CA LEU A 572 -23.19 -11.28 9.90
C LEU A 572 -23.69 -10.94 8.48
N LEU A 573 -23.07 -9.97 7.81
CA LEU A 573 -23.45 -9.53 6.46
C LEU A 573 -23.15 -10.56 5.37
N ASP A 574 -22.13 -11.41 5.53
CA ASP A 574 -21.84 -12.51 4.59
C ASP A 574 -22.79 -13.70 4.81
N ASN A 575 -23.07 -14.07 6.07
CA ASN A 575 -23.95 -15.19 6.43
C ASN A 575 -25.38 -14.72 6.73
N TRP A 576 -25.86 -13.75 5.95
CA TRP A 576 -27.15 -13.10 6.14
C TRP A 576 -28.30 -14.06 5.77
N GLY A 577 -28.70 -14.87 6.74
CA GLY A 577 -29.74 -15.88 6.63
C GLY A 577 -30.31 -16.21 8.01
N GLY A 578 -31.62 -16.02 8.15
CA GLY A 578 -32.32 -16.12 9.44
C GLY A 578 -33.63 -15.33 9.46
N TYR A 579 -34.36 -15.33 8.35
CA TYR A 579 -35.75 -14.87 8.33
C TYR A 579 -36.64 -16.07 8.55
N ASP A 580 -37.42 -16.04 9.62
CA ASP A 580 -38.57 -16.93 9.74
C ASP A 580 -39.56 -16.53 8.63
N GLU A 581 -39.97 -17.50 7.82
CA GLU A 581 -40.95 -17.30 6.73
C GLU A 581 -42.32 -16.79 7.24
N ASP A 582 -42.52 -16.81 8.56
CA ASP A 582 -43.68 -16.26 9.28
C ASP A 582 -43.70 -14.71 9.39
N GLN A 583 -42.58 -14.01 9.12
CA GLN A 583 -42.58 -12.54 9.07
C GLN A 583 -42.96 -12.04 7.66
N GLY A 584 -44.26 -11.83 7.44
CA GLY A 584 -44.84 -11.41 6.16
C GLY A 584 -44.58 -9.95 5.72
N GLU A 585 -43.44 -9.35 6.11
CA GLU A 585 -43.01 -8.01 5.66
C GLU A 585 -41.48 -8.02 5.42
N TYR A 586 -41.05 -7.84 4.16
CA TYR A 586 -39.63 -7.80 3.77
C TYR A 586 -39.03 -6.39 3.77
N GLN A 587 -39.74 -5.38 4.25
CA GLN A 587 -39.18 -4.03 4.38
C GLN A 587 -38.13 -3.91 5.52
N PRO A 588 -38.39 -4.36 6.76
CA PRO A 588 -37.42 -4.20 7.85
C PRO A 588 -36.07 -4.89 7.55
N VAL A 589 -36.14 -6.06 6.92
CA VAL A 589 -35.03 -6.85 6.34
C VAL A 589 -33.99 -5.98 5.62
N TYR A 590 -34.44 -5.15 4.68
CA TYR A 590 -33.59 -4.29 3.86
C TYR A 590 -33.04 -3.10 4.66
N GLU A 591 -33.84 -2.53 5.55
CA GLU A 591 -33.51 -1.36 6.34
C GLU A 591 -32.47 -1.66 7.45
N GLU A 592 -32.60 -2.82 8.10
CA GLU A 592 -31.64 -3.37 9.06
C GLU A 592 -30.31 -3.69 8.37
N PHE A 593 -30.36 -4.48 7.28
CA PHE A 593 -29.18 -4.82 6.48
C PHE A 593 -28.46 -3.56 5.99
N GLY A 594 -29.22 -2.60 5.44
CA GLY A 594 -28.71 -1.35 4.92
C GLY A 594 -28.02 -0.50 5.99
N SER A 595 -28.59 -0.41 7.19
CA SER A 595 -28.01 0.36 8.31
C SER A 595 -26.72 -0.26 8.85
N ILE A 596 -26.67 -1.59 8.97
CA ILE A 596 -25.48 -2.34 9.40
C ILE A 596 -24.37 -2.20 8.33
N LEU A 597 -24.72 -2.35 7.06
CA LEU A 597 -23.81 -2.15 5.94
C LEU A 597 -23.33 -0.70 5.83
N LEU A 598 -24.16 0.29 6.18
CA LEU A 598 -23.77 1.70 6.18
C LEU A 598 -22.64 1.99 7.19
N LEU A 599 -22.69 1.39 8.38
CA LEU A 599 -21.58 1.51 9.35
C LEU A 599 -20.28 0.88 8.80
N LEU A 600 -20.36 -0.31 8.21
CA LEU A 600 -19.21 -0.97 7.59
C LEU A 600 -18.61 -0.10 6.47
N LEU A 601 -19.46 0.44 5.58
CA LEU A 601 -19.03 1.33 4.49
C LEU A 601 -18.46 2.66 5.03
N ALA A 602 -19.00 3.19 6.13
CA ALA A 602 -18.48 4.38 6.81
C ALA A 602 -17.04 4.16 7.28
N PHE A 603 -16.75 3.06 8.00
CA PHE A 603 -15.37 2.71 8.37
C PHE A 603 -14.49 2.48 7.14
N VAL A 604 -14.94 1.68 6.17
CA VAL A 604 -14.12 1.30 5.01
C VAL A 604 -13.72 2.51 4.18
N HIS A 605 -14.64 3.41 3.87
CA HIS A 605 -14.32 4.59 3.07
C HIS A 605 -13.60 5.68 3.86
N ARG A 606 -13.99 5.94 5.12
CA ARG A 606 -13.31 6.92 5.97
C ARG A 606 -11.83 6.61 6.12
N TYR A 607 -11.49 5.34 6.32
CA TYR A 607 -10.12 4.89 6.59
C TYR A 607 -9.41 4.29 5.37
N SER A 608 -10.08 4.21 4.21
CA SER A 608 -9.62 3.46 3.03
C SER A 608 -9.20 2.02 3.36
N LEU A 609 -10.00 1.29 4.13
CA LEU A 609 -9.73 -0.10 4.48
C LEU A 609 -9.78 -0.98 3.23
N THR A 610 -8.89 -1.97 3.15
CA THR A 610 -8.93 -2.99 2.09
C THR A 610 -9.58 -4.28 2.59
N PRO A 611 -10.09 -5.18 1.70
CA PRO A 611 -10.59 -6.49 2.14
C PRO A 611 -9.55 -7.32 2.92
N THR A 612 -8.26 -7.09 2.67
CA THR A 612 -7.15 -7.67 3.42
C THR A 612 -7.01 -7.09 4.83
N ASP A 613 -7.33 -5.81 5.05
CA ASP A 613 -7.34 -5.17 6.38
C ASP A 613 -8.48 -5.72 7.26
N LEU A 614 -9.56 -6.19 6.62
CA LEU A 614 -10.74 -6.84 7.25
C LEU A 614 -10.57 -8.36 7.42
N ALA A 615 -9.37 -8.90 7.12
CA ALA A 615 -9.09 -10.34 7.10
C ALA A 615 -10.00 -11.19 6.19
N ILE A 616 -10.70 -10.60 5.21
CA ILE A 616 -11.55 -11.31 4.26
C ILE A 616 -10.67 -12.12 3.29
N ARG A 617 -10.53 -13.42 3.57
CA ARG A 617 -9.73 -14.37 2.78
C ARG A 617 -10.56 -15.18 1.77
N SER A 618 -11.88 -15.23 1.93
CA SER A 618 -12.80 -15.92 1.01
C SER A 618 -13.05 -15.11 -0.27
N SER A 619 -13.00 -15.78 -1.42
CA SER A 619 -13.42 -15.19 -2.72
C SER A 619 -14.93 -15.00 -2.84
N ASP A 620 -15.71 -15.72 -2.02
CA ASP A 620 -17.16 -15.80 -2.14
C ASP A 620 -17.92 -14.89 -1.17
N SER A 621 -17.21 -14.28 -0.20
CA SER A 621 -17.70 -13.20 0.67
C SER A 621 -18.46 -12.12 -0.13
N PHE A 622 -19.68 -11.82 0.29
CA PHE A 622 -20.48 -10.69 -0.23
C PHE A 622 -19.74 -9.38 0.03
N VAL A 623 -19.24 -9.16 1.25
CA VAL A 623 -18.47 -7.95 1.59
C VAL A 623 -17.21 -7.84 0.72
N GLY A 624 -16.48 -8.93 0.52
CA GLY A 624 -15.32 -8.97 -0.37
C GLY A 624 -15.66 -8.64 -1.83
N LYS A 625 -16.81 -9.10 -2.33
CA LYS A 625 -17.34 -8.76 -3.67
C LYS A 625 -17.75 -7.29 -3.75
N LEU A 626 -18.47 -6.76 -2.76
CA LEU A 626 -18.93 -5.37 -2.71
C LEU A 626 -17.74 -4.39 -2.65
N LEU A 627 -16.77 -4.61 -1.77
CA LEU A 627 -15.59 -3.73 -1.67
C LEU A 627 -14.65 -3.86 -2.89
N GLY A 628 -14.62 -5.01 -3.55
CA GLY A 628 -13.74 -5.28 -4.70
C GLY A 628 -14.33 -5.00 -6.10
N ARG A 629 -15.65 -4.86 -6.20
CA ARG A 629 -16.40 -4.69 -7.47
C ARG A 629 -17.67 -3.83 -7.38
N GLY A 630 -18.19 -3.53 -6.20
CA GLY A 630 -19.51 -2.93 -5.98
C GLY A 630 -19.69 -1.47 -6.42
N SER A 631 -18.71 -0.85 -7.07
CA SER A 631 -18.85 0.45 -7.75
C SER A 631 -18.66 0.36 -9.27
N LEU A 632 -18.69 -0.86 -9.83
CA LEU A 632 -18.52 -1.16 -11.25
C LEU A 632 -19.81 -1.74 -11.83
N SER A 633 -20.40 -1.09 -12.82
CA SER A 633 -21.46 -1.69 -13.65
C SER A 633 -20.95 -2.95 -14.37
N ARG A 634 -21.81 -3.97 -14.45
CA ARG A 634 -21.62 -5.19 -15.25
C ARG A 634 -22.44 -5.08 -16.53
N PRO A 635 -21.88 -5.42 -17.71
CA PRO A 635 -22.68 -5.46 -18.93
C PRO A 635 -23.76 -6.56 -18.81
N LEU A 636 -24.92 -6.32 -19.40
CA LEU A 636 -26.09 -7.22 -19.31
C LEU A 636 -25.78 -8.66 -19.79
N ASP A 637 -24.84 -8.81 -20.73
CA ASP A 637 -24.34 -10.11 -21.21
C ASP A 637 -23.59 -10.94 -20.14
N GLU A 638 -23.06 -10.30 -19.10
CA GLU A 638 -22.32 -10.93 -17.99
C GLU A 638 -23.19 -11.13 -16.73
N LEU A 639 -24.49 -10.83 -16.80
CA LEU A 639 -25.47 -11.14 -15.74
C LEU A 639 -26.07 -12.54 -15.96
N SER A 640 -26.34 -13.25 -14.87
CA SER A 640 -27.16 -14.45 -14.87
C SER A 640 -28.62 -14.12 -15.17
N ASP A 641 -29.42 -15.11 -15.55
CA ASP A 641 -30.84 -14.85 -15.88
C ASP A 641 -31.67 -14.50 -14.62
N GLN A 642 -31.26 -14.98 -13.44
CA GLN A 642 -31.81 -14.54 -12.16
C GLN A 642 -31.44 -13.08 -11.85
N GLU A 643 -30.16 -12.69 -12.00
CA GLU A 643 -29.71 -11.31 -11.83
C GLU A 643 -30.43 -10.33 -12.77
N LYS A 644 -30.70 -10.75 -14.02
CA LYS A 644 -31.51 -9.98 -14.98
C LYS A 644 -32.97 -9.86 -14.53
N SER A 645 -33.55 -10.94 -14.00
CA SER A 645 -34.92 -10.94 -13.47
C SER A 645 -35.05 -9.97 -12.29
N HIS A 646 -34.10 -10.00 -11.35
CA HIS A 646 -34.05 -9.06 -10.22
C HIS A 646 -33.91 -7.63 -10.73
N LEU A 647 -32.95 -7.36 -11.63
CA LEU A 647 -32.71 -6.03 -12.20
C LEU A 647 -33.95 -5.47 -12.91
N ASN A 648 -34.64 -6.27 -13.73
CA ASN A 648 -35.88 -5.86 -14.39
C ASN A 648 -37.00 -5.58 -13.36
N GLY A 649 -37.15 -6.43 -12.35
CA GLY A 649 -38.11 -6.22 -11.26
C GLY A 649 -37.92 -4.88 -10.56
N TRP A 650 -36.67 -4.53 -10.22
CA TRP A 650 -36.33 -3.23 -9.63
C TRP A 650 -36.55 -2.05 -10.59
N ILE A 651 -36.28 -2.20 -11.89
CA ILE A 651 -36.57 -1.15 -12.88
C ILE A 651 -38.08 -0.89 -12.98
N HIS A 652 -38.91 -1.93 -13.05
CA HIS A 652 -40.37 -1.78 -13.06
C HIS A 652 -40.88 -1.21 -11.73
N GLY A 653 -40.48 -1.74 -10.58
CA GLY A 653 -40.94 -1.26 -9.27
C GLY A 653 -40.58 0.20 -8.96
N LEU A 654 -39.49 0.74 -9.54
CA LEU A 654 -39.06 2.13 -9.35
C LEU A 654 -39.63 3.12 -10.39
N PHE A 655 -39.83 2.70 -11.64
CA PHE A 655 -40.14 3.63 -12.75
C PHE A 655 -41.47 3.36 -13.47
N ASP A 656 -42.13 2.23 -13.21
CA ASP A 656 -43.41 1.87 -13.82
C ASP A 656 -44.57 2.33 -12.94
N SER A 657 -45.34 3.30 -13.42
CA SER A 657 -46.49 3.85 -12.68
C SER A 657 -47.68 2.88 -12.57
N GLU A 658 -47.70 1.80 -13.37
CA GLU A 658 -48.76 0.79 -13.33
C GLU A 658 -48.44 -0.38 -12.40
N ALA A 659 -47.17 -0.55 -11.98
CA ALA A 659 -46.70 -1.69 -11.21
C ALA A 659 -47.02 -1.65 -9.70
N GLY A 660 -47.63 -0.57 -9.19
CA GLY A 660 -48.02 -0.45 -7.78
C GLY A 660 -46.88 -0.09 -6.80
N GLY A 661 -45.66 0.14 -7.29
CA GLY A 661 -44.49 0.52 -6.49
C GLY A 661 -43.65 -0.66 -6.02
N LEU A 662 -42.96 -0.49 -4.89
CA LEU A 662 -42.08 -1.50 -4.29
C LEU A 662 -42.88 -2.59 -3.56
N GLY A 663 -43.32 -3.61 -4.31
CA GLY A 663 -44.04 -4.76 -3.76
C GLY A 663 -43.16 -5.73 -2.95
N ASP A 664 -43.76 -6.40 -1.98
CA ASP A 664 -43.10 -7.37 -1.10
C ASP A 664 -42.58 -8.62 -1.85
N ASP A 665 -43.27 -9.03 -2.92
CA ASP A 665 -42.83 -10.08 -3.85
C ASP A 665 -41.47 -9.78 -4.52
N LEU A 666 -41.16 -8.49 -4.75
CA LEU A 666 -39.86 -8.08 -5.30
C LEU A 666 -38.75 -8.17 -4.24
N MET A 667 -39.05 -7.75 -3.01
CA MET A 667 -38.08 -7.73 -1.90
C MET A 667 -37.82 -9.14 -1.35
N SER A 668 -38.79 -10.05 -1.42
CA SER A 668 -38.60 -11.47 -1.06
C SER A 668 -37.84 -12.25 -2.13
N SER A 669 -38.06 -11.96 -3.42
CA SER A 669 -37.38 -12.67 -4.52
C SER A 669 -35.90 -12.29 -4.70
N CYS A 670 -35.51 -11.07 -4.36
CA CYS A 670 -34.14 -10.59 -4.40
C CYS A 670 -33.59 -10.44 -2.96
N PRO A 671 -32.50 -11.11 -2.55
CA PRO A 671 -31.89 -10.83 -1.26
C PRO A 671 -31.18 -9.47 -1.26
N PRO A 672 -31.07 -8.77 -0.12
CA PRO A 672 -30.35 -7.49 -0.02
C PRO A 672 -28.92 -7.55 -0.56
N GLN A 673 -28.20 -8.67 -0.35
CA GLN A 673 -26.86 -8.89 -0.89
C GLN A 673 -26.79 -8.72 -2.42
N ASP A 674 -27.75 -9.31 -3.16
CA ASP A 674 -27.78 -9.21 -4.63
C ASP A 674 -28.17 -7.81 -5.08
N PHE A 675 -29.16 -7.18 -4.40
CA PHE A 675 -29.60 -5.82 -4.69
C PHE A 675 -28.44 -4.81 -4.65
N TYR A 676 -27.62 -4.83 -3.59
CA TYR A 676 -26.47 -3.92 -3.45
C TYR A 676 -25.37 -4.19 -4.49
N LEU A 677 -25.21 -5.43 -4.99
CA LEU A 677 -24.28 -5.76 -6.07
C LEU A 677 -24.80 -5.36 -7.46
N LEU A 678 -26.12 -5.34 -7.66
CA LEU A 678 -26.76 -4.91 -8.91
C LEU A 678 -26.89 -3.39 -9.02
N MET A 679 -26.90 -2.67 -7.89
CA MET A 679 -27.12 -1.22 -7.81
C MET A 679 -26.27 -0.34 -8.79
N PRO A 680 -24.95 -0.56 -8.99
CA PRO A 680 -24.20 0.16 -10.03
C PRO A 680 -24.71 -0.07 -11.45
N THR A 681 -25.22 -1.26 -11.73
CA THR A 681 -25.74 -1.64 -13.05
C THR A 681 -27.14 -1.06 -13.27
N LEU A 682 -27.97 -0.96 -12.22
CA LEU A 682 -29.23 -0.22 -12.24
C LEU A 682 -28.99 1.26 -12.61
N PHE A 683 -28.03 1.92 -11.95
CA PHE A 683 -27.68 3.30 -12.28
C PHE A 683 -27.08 3.49 -13.68
N ASP A 684 -26.36 2.49 -14.20
CA ASP A 684 -25.90 2.47 -15.60
C ASP A 684 -27.10 2.46 -16.58
N GLN A 685 -28.12 1.62 -16.31
CA GLN A 685 -29.35 1.61 -17.11
C GLN A 685 -30.12 2.93 -17.00
N ILE A 686 -30.20 3.56 -15.82
CA ILE A 686 -30.83 4.87 -15.63
C ILE A 686 -30.11 5.95 -16.45
N VAL A 687 -28.77 6.01 -16.39
CA VAL A 687 -27.96 6.95 -17.20
C VAL A 687 -28.18 6.73 -18.70
N MET A 688 -28.17 5.46 -19.15
CA MET A 688 -28.44 5.11 -20.55
C MET A 688 -29.86 5.54 -20.97
N ALA A 689 -30.88 5.23 -20.18
CA ALA A 689 -32.28 5.56 -20.49
C ALA A 689 -32.54 7.08 -20.53
N LEU A 690 -31.89 7.87 -19.68
CA LEU A 690 -31.93 9.33 -19.74
C LEU A 690 -31.20 9.88 -20.98
N SER A 691 -30.00 9.38 -21.27
CA SER A 691 -29.20 9.86 -22.43
C SER A 691 -29.87 9.57 -23.78
N THR A 692 -30.73 8.56 -23.84
CA THR A 692 -31.50 8.15 -25.02
C THR A 692 -32.91 8.74 -25.06
N GLY A 693 -33.35 9.45 -24.01
CA GLY A 693 -34.70 10.00 -23.91
C GLY A 693 -35.81 8.96 -23.66
N CYS A 694 -35.45 7.73 -23.29
CA CYS A 694 -36.41 6.69 -22.91
C CYS A 694 -36.99 6.90 -21.51
N LEU A 695 -36.26 7.58 -20.61
CA LEU A 695 -36.73 7.97 -19.29
C LEU A 695 -36.99 9.48 -19.23
N ASN A 696 -38.20 9.88 -18.82
CA ASN A 696 -38.59 11.28 -18.66
C ASN A 696 -38.28 11.81 -17.26
N ASP A 697 -38.05 13.12 -17.14
CA ASP A 697 -37.71 13.82 -15.89
C ASP A 697 -38.68 13.56 -14.72
N TYR A 698 -39.98 13.41 -15.03
CA TYR A 698 -41.00 13.09 -14.03
C TYR A 698 -40.81 11.69 -13.44
N LEU A 699 -40.61 10.68 -14.30
CA LEU A 699 -40.37 9.29 -13.88
C LEU A 699 -39.02 9.16 -13.16
N LEU A 700 -37.98 9.85 -13.65
CA LEU A 700 -36.69 9.91 -12.96
C LEU A 700 -36.85 10.41 -11.53
N ARG A 701 -37.56 11.53 -11.35
CA ARG A 701 -37.80 12.10 -10.02
C ARG A 701 -38.60 11.15 -9.14
N SER A 702 -39.69 10.57 -9.65
CA SER A 702 -40.52 9.63 -8.91
C SER A 702 -39.73 8.39 -8.45
N GLY A 703 -38.91 7.80 -9.32
CA GLY A 703 -38.10 6.63 -8.96
C GLY A 703 -36.94 6.94 -8.01
N LEU A 704 -36.35 8.13 -8.10
CA LEU A 704 -35.33 8.58 -7.15
C LEU A 704 -35.92 8.93 -5.78
N GLU A 705 -37.18 9.35 -5.68
CA GLU A 705 -37.85 9.60 -4.40
C GLU A 705 -37.99 8.29 -3.57
N TYR A 706 -38.21 7.12 -4.20
CA TYR A 706 -38.15 5.82 -3.51
C TYR A 706 -36.74 5.43 -3.03
N LEU A 707 -35.69 5.76 -3.81
CA LEU A 707 -34.30 5.49 -3.42
C LEU A 707 -33.76 6.41 -2.31
N LEU A 708 -34.52 7.46 -1.97
CA LEU A 708 -34.23 8.38 -0.86
C LEU A 708 -34.97 8.02 0.43
N ASP A 709 -35.69 6.90 0.47
CA ASP A 709 -36.31 6.37 1.69
C ASP A 709 -35.31 5.56 2.53
N THR A 710 -35.50 5.51 3.86
CA THR A 710 -34.52 4.91 4.82
C THR A 710 -34.15 3.48 4.46
N LEU A 711 -35.11 2.73 3.91
CA LEU A 711 -35.02 1.39 3.36
C LEU A 711 -33.87 1.19 2.36
N LEU A 712 -33.78 2.06 1.36
CA LEU A 712 -32.90 1.88 0.20
C LEU A 712 -31.72 2.86 0.19
N LEU A 713 -31.78 3.92 0.98
CA LEU A 713 -30.82 5.01 0.97
C LEU A 713 -29.34 4.57 1.11
N PRO A 714 -28.96 3.56 1.93
CA PRO A 714 -27.56 3.14 2.01
C PRO A 714 -27.03 2.52 0.70
N SER A 715 -27.91 2.03 -0.18
CA SER A 715 -27.54 1.55 -1.52
C SER A 715 -27.06 2.68 -2.45
N LEU A 716 -27.32 3.95 -2.10
CA LEU A 716 -26.77 5.08 -2.82
C LEU A 716 -25.24 5.19 -2.69
N VAL A 717 -24.59 4.55 -1.71
CA VAL A 717 -23.12 4.52 -1.61
C VAL A 717 -22.49 3.89 -2.87
N PRO A 718 -22.74 2.61 -3.23
CA PRO A 718 -22.20 2.02 -4.45
C PRO A 718 -22.66 2.75 -5.73
N ALA A 719 -23.90 3.25 -5.76
CA ALA A 719 -24.43 4.02 -6.89
C ALA A 719 -23.67 5.34 -7.14
N LEU A 720 -23.51 6.18 -6.10
CA LEU A 720 -22.84 7.48 -6.22
C LEU A 720 -21.34 7.32 -6.50
N LEU A 721 -20.70 6.26 -5.99
CA LEU A 721 -19.33 5.89 -6.37
C LEU A 721 -19.23 5.46 -7.85
N PHE A 722 -20.21 4.71 -8.36
CA PHE A 722 -20.30 4.39 -9.78
C PHE A 722 -20.48 5.65 -10.63
N LEU A 723 -21.41 6.55 -10.28
CA LEU A 723 -21.64 7.82 -11.00
C LEU A 723 -20.39 8.71 -10.99
N ALA A 724 -19.67 8.78 -9.87
CA ALA A 724 -18.39 9.49 -9.76
C ALA A 724 -17.33 8.91 -10.71
N ASN A 725 -17.20 7.58 -10.79
CA ASN A 725 -16.30 6.91 -11.73
C ASN A 725 -16.72 7.11 -13.21
N ASN A 726 -18.02 7.07 -13.49
CA ASN A 726 -18.59 7.24 -14.82
C ASN A 726 -18.30 8.67 -15.35
N LEU A 727 -18.53 9.69 -14.52
CA LEU A 727 -18.24 11.11 -14.84
C LEU A 727 -16.77 11.37 -15.23
N ARG A 728 -15.82 10.60 -14.68
CA ARG A 728 -14.39 10.68 -15.04
C ARG A 728 -14.03 9.95 -16.34
N THR A 729 -14.82 8.95 -16.74
CA THR A 729 -14.44 7.98 -17.78
C THR A 729 -15.13 8.24 -19.12
N ASP A 730 -16.37 8.70 -19.12
CA ASP A 730 -17.19 8.77 -20.34
C ASP A 730 -16.98 10.05 -21.17
N LYS A 731 -17.19 9.94 -22.49
CA LYS A 731 -17.02 11.03 -23.45
C LYS A 731 -18.34 11.72 -23.77
N GLN A 732 -18.66 12.77 -23.01
CA GLN A 732 -19.72 13.77 -23.23
C GLN A 732 -21.19 13.29 -23.27
N ALA A 733 -21.50 12.12 -23.85
CA ALA A 733 -22.89 11.70 -24.10
C ALA A 733 -23.68 11.35 -22.83
N GLY A 734 -23.08 10.66 -21.85
CA GLY A 734 -23.74 10.33 -20.58
C GLY A 734 -23.60 11.39 -19.47
N GLN A 735 -22.62 12.30 -19.58
CA GLN A 735 -22.22 13.19 -18.47
C GLN A 735 -23.36 14.13 -18.01
N GLY A 736 -24.17 14.64 -18.92
CA GLY A 736 -25.33 15.49 -18.59
C GLY A 736 -26.41 14.76 -17.77
N ALA A 737 -26.68 13.49 -18.10
CA ALA A 737 -27.59 12.65 -17.32
C ALA A 737 -27.05 12.38 -15.91
N VAL A 738 -25.74 12.10 -15.78
CA VAL A 738 -25.08 11.92 -14.48
C VAL A 738 -25.22 13.17 -13.59
N ILE A 739 -24.95 14.36 -14.13
CA ILE A 739 -25.11 15.62 -13.37
C ILE A 739 -26.57 15.83 -12.92
N LYS A 740 -27.55 15.50 -13.78
CA LYS A 740 -28.98 15.63 -13.47
C LYS A 740 -29.44 14.68 -12.36
N ILE A 741 -28.99 13.42 -12.39
CA ILE A 741 -29.21 12.45 -11.30
C ILE A 741 -28.59 12.97 -9.99
N LEU A 742 -27.34 13.44 -10.04
CA LEU A 742 -26.64 13.98 -8.86
C LEU A 742 -27.35 15.20 -8.27
N GLN A 743 -27.91 16.09 -9.09
CA GLN A 743 -28.71 17.23 -8.61
C GLN A 743 -29.93 16.79 -7.79
N LEU A 744 -30.66 15.76 -8.26
CA LEU A 744 -31.85 15.26 -7.58
C LEU A 744 -31.52 14.56 -6.26
N ILE A 745 -30.41 13.80 -6.19
CA ILE A 745 -29.98 13.09 -4.98
C ILE A 745 -29.32 14.04 -3.96
N LEU A 746 -28.47 14.98 -4.40
CA LEU A 746 -27.75 15.90 -3.50
C LEU A 746 -28.62 17.03 -2.96
N ARG A 747 -29.75 17.32 -3.63
CA ARG A 747 -30.66 18.42 -3.29
C ARG A 747 -32.12 17.95 -3.39
N PRO A 748 -32.56 16.99 -2.55
CA PRO A 748 -33.93 16.54 -2.55
C PRO A 748 -34.88 17.69 -2.18
N ASN A 749 -36.04 17.74 -2.83
CA ASN A 749 -37.04 18.79 -2.56
C ASN A 749 -37.84 18.54 -1.27
N SER A 750 -37.90 17.27 -0.84
CA SER A 750 -38.59 16.79 0.35
C SER A 750 -37.98 15.46 0.76
N ILE A 751 -37.61 15.32 2.03
CA ILE A 751 -37.03 14.10 2.63
C ILE A 751 -37.41 14.09 4.12
N SER A 752 -37.57 12.91 4.72
CA SER A 752 -37.84 12.80 6.16
C SER A 752 -36.61 13.19 6.98
N ASN A 753 -36.78 13.52 8.27
CA ASN A 753 -35.64 13.87 9.13
C ASN A 753 -34.65 12.70 9.29
N GLU A 754 -35.15 11.47 9.39
CA GLU A 754 -34.34 10.25 9.52
C GLU A 754 -33.63 9.88 8.20
N ALA A 755 -34.34 9.98 7.06
CA ALA A 755 -33.70 9.82 5.76
C ALA A 755 -32.67 10.94 5.49
N SER A 756 -32.85 12.15 6.03
CA SER A 756 -31.89 13.26 5.92
C SER A 756 -30.59 13.02 6.71
N THR A 757 -30.68 12.50 7.95
CA THR A 757 -29.48 12.12 8.72
C THR A 757 -28.76 10.93 8.08
N MET A 758 -29.51 9.96 7.55
CA MET A 758 -28.94 8.84 6.80
C MET A 758 -28.31 9.30 5.47
N LEU A 759 -28.94 10.23 4.73
CA LEU A 759 -28.37 10.85 3.52
C LEU A 759 -27.06 11.55 3.84
N THR A 760 -27.00 12.29 4.95
CA THR A 760 -25.77 12.94 5.41
C THR A 760 -24.67 11.90 5.67
N SER A 761 -25.01 10.74 6.24
CA SER A 761 -24.09 9.61 6.44
C SER A 761 -23.55 9.04 5.12
N VAL A 762 -24.42 8.83 4.12
CA VAL A 762 -24.04 8.42 2.76
C VAL A 762 -23.17 9.46 2.07
N LEU A 763 -23.51 10.75 2.19
CA LEU A 763 -22.74 11.84 1.60
C LEU A 763 -21.38 12.01 2.27
N ASN A 764 -21.25 11.78 3.58
CA ASN A 764 -19.95 11.68 4.25
C ASN A 764 -19.08 10.60 3.56
N ILE A 765 -19.64 9.42 3.26
CA ILE A 765 -18.89 8.35 2.57
C ILE A 765 -18.41 8.76 1.17
N VAL A 766 -19.28 9.37 0.35
CA VAL A 766 -18.99 9.58 -1.09
C VAL A 766 -18.49 10.98 -1.47
N ALA A 767 -18.51 11.96 -0.56
CA ALA A 767 -18.21 13.35 -0.87
C ALA A 767 -16.83 13.55 -1.51
N LYS A 768 -15.75 12.93 -1.00
CA LYS A 768 -14.40 13.14 -1.55
C LYS A 768 -14.22 12.53 -2.95
N PRO A 769 -14.62 11.27 -3.23
CA PRO A 769 -14.69 10.75 -4.60
C PRO A 769 -15.52 11.62 -5.55
N LEU A 770 -16.64 12.16 -5.07
CA LEU A 770 -17.58 12.94 -5.89
C LEU A 770 -17.04 14.35 -6.19
N GLU A 771 -16.47 15.07 -5.21
CA GLU A 771 -15.77 16.35 -5.42
C GLU A 771 -14.71 16.23 -6.51
N LEU A 772 -13.83 15.23 -6.41
CA LEU A 772 -12.73 15.05 -7.38
C LEU A 772 -13.28 14.82 -8.81
N SER A 773 -14.41 14.12 -8.94
CA SER A 773 -15.05 13.85 -10.22
C SER A 773 -15.76 15.08 -10.79
N LEU A 774 -16.45 15.84 -9.94
CA LEU A 774 -17.11 17.10 -10.29
C LEU A 774 -16.11 18.17 -10.71
N ARG A 775 -15.00 18.34 -9.97
CA ARG A 775 -13.91 19.26 -10.35
C ARG A 775 -13.22 18.83 -11.65
N PHE A 776 -13.08 17.53 -11.90
CA PHE A 776 -12.55 17.02 -13.16
C PHE A 776 -13.48 17.34 -14.35
N TYR A 777 -14.79 17.13 -14.20
CA TYR A 777 -15.79 17.51 -15.20
C TYR A 777 -15.82 19.03 -15.44
N GLN A 778 -15.73 19.86 -14.38
CA GLN A 778 -15.66 21.32 -14.50
C GLN A 778 -14.42 21.79 -15.29
N ARG A 779 -13.28 21.08 -15.19
CA ARG A 779 -12.09 21.33 -16.02
C ARG A 779 -12.30 20.94 -17.49
N GLN A 780 -13.07 19.87 -17.76
CA GLN A 780 -13.42 19.46 -19.12
C GLN A 780 -14.46 20.39 -19.78
N VAL A 781 -15.41 20.91 -19.01
CA VAL A 781 -16.50 21.78 -19.49
C VAL A 781 -16.58 23.06 -18.63
N PRO A 782 -15.66 24.03 -18.82
CA PRO A 782 -15.62 25.26 -18.01
C PRO A 782 -16.87 26.15 -18.09
N ALA A 783 -17.69 25.96 -19.13
CA ALA A 783 -18.94 26.69 -19.32
C ALA A 783 -20.11 26.19 -18.44
N SER A 784 -19.99 25.02 -17.79
CA SER A 784 -21.07 24.45 -16.98
C SER A 784 -21.20 25.16 -15.63
N GLN A 785 -22.32 25.84 -15.42
CA GLN A 785 -22.67 26.46 -14.12
C GLN A 785 -23.32 25.48 -13.13
N GLU A 786 -23.59 24.25 -13.57
CA GLU A 786 -24.36 23.23 -12.82
C GLU A 786 -23.54 22.52 -11.73
N VAL A 787 -22.20 22.61 -11.78
CA VAL A 787 -21.29 21.92 -10.87
C VAL A 787 -21.15 22.64 -9.52
N GLU A 788 -21.06 23.97 -9.55
CA GLU A 788 -20.83 24.79 -8.36
C GLU A 788 -21.92 24.65 -7.27
N PRO A 789 -23.23 24.52 -7.60
CA PRO A 789 -24.26 24.20 -6.60
C PRO A 789 -24.08 22.82 -5.93
N LEU A 790 -23.52 21.83 -6.64
CA LEU A 790 -23.28 20.48 -6.11
C LEU A 790 -22.06 20.47 -5.19
N LEU A 791 -20.97 21.15 -5.58
CA LEU A 791 -19.80 21.34 -4.73
C LEU A 791 -20.16 22.08 -3.43
N ARG A 792 -21.07 23.06 -3.49
CA ARG A 792 -21.59 23.75 -2.30
C ARG A 792 -22.37 22.82 -1.37
N ALA A 793 -23.21 21.94 -1.91
CA ALA A 793 -23.97 20.96 -1.12
C ALA A 793 -23.06 19.91 -0.44
N LEU A 794 -21.91 19.57 -1.04
CA LEU A 794 -20.95 18.62 -0.48
C LEU A 794 -19.99 19.23 0.56
N LYS A 795 -19.92 20.56 0.69
CA LYS A 795 -18.85 21.27 1.42
C LYS A 795 -18.68 20.80 2.87
N GLU A 796 -19.78 20.59 3.59
CA GLU A 796 -19.76 20.20 5.01
C GLU A 796 -19.32 18.74 5.19
N ASN A 797 -19.76 17.87 4.28
CA ASN A 797 -19.45 16.44 4.27
C ASN A 797 -17.97 16.17 3.89
N LEU A 798 -17.37 17.04 3.07
CA LEU A 798 -15.96 16.93 2.67
C LEU A 798 -14.97 16.95 3.86
N ALA A 799 -15.25 17.76 4.88
CA ALA A 799 -14.45 17.82 6.11
C ALA A 799 -14.53 16.54 6.96
N VAL A 800 -15.40 15.59 6.57
CA VAL A 800 -15.69 14.36 7.31
C VAL A 800 -15.48 13.10 6.45
N SER A 801 -15.17 13.25 5.17
CA SER A 801 -15.29 12.16 4.20
C SER A 801 -14.16 11.14 4.24
N GLY A 802 -12.95 11.55 4.64
CA GLY A 802 -11.79 10.66 4.70
C GLY A 802 -10.75 11.09 5.73
N ARG A 803 -10.13 10.10 6.37
CA ARG A 803 -9.05 10.22 7.35
C ARG A 803 -7.91 9.25 7.01
N THR A 804 -7.35 9.43 5.82
CA THR A 804 -6.52 8.44 5.13
C THR A 804 -5.01 8.72 5.18
N GLY A 805 -4.60 9.79 5.87
CA GLY A 805 -3.22 10.28 5.90
C GLY A 805 -2.74 10.93 4.59
N GLY A 806 -3.62 11.04 3.58
CA GLY A 806 -3.35 11.80 2.36
C GLY A 806 -3.28 13.30 2.63
N ALA A 807 -2.49 14.02 1.82
CA ALA A 807 -2.35 15.46 1.91
C ALA A 807 -3.40 16.21 1.10
N ASP A 808 -3.75 17.41 1.55
CA ASP A 808 -4.60 18.32 0.79
C ASP A 808 -3.84 18.91 -0.41
N HIS A 809 -4.58 19.41 -1.41
CA HIS A 809 -4.00 19.93 -2.65
C HIS A 809 -2.99 21.06 -2.40
N SER A 810 -3.29 21.95 -1.46
CA SER A 810 -2.41 23.05 -1.03
C SER A 810 -1.20 22.56 -0.23
N GLU A 811 -1.34 21.52 0.61
CA GLU A 811 -0.20 20.89 1.28
C GLU A 811 0.78 20.30 0.25
N LEU A 812 0.24 19.58 -0.75
CA LEU A 812 1.03 18.99 -1.83
C LEU A 812 1.70 20.05 -2.71
N GLU A 813 1.00 21.12 -3.08
CA GLU A 813 1.53 22.26 -3.84
C GLU A 813 2.69 22.92 -3.06
N ASN A 814 2.52 23.18 -1.76
CA ASN A 814 3.56 23.75 -0.91
C ASN A 814 4.82 22.85 -0.81
N TRP A 815 4.67 21.52 -0.77
CA TRP A 815 5.83 20.61 -0.70
C TRP A 815 6.47 20.33 -2.07
N THR A 816 5.74 20.50 -3.17
CA THR A 816 6.25 20.28 -4.54
C THR A 816 6.74 21.57 -5.21
N GLY A 817 6.35 22.73 -4.69
CA GLY A 817 6.75 24.05 -5.17
C GLY A 817 8.25 24.30 -5.12
N THR A 818 8.75 25.03 -6.12
CA THR A 818 10.15 25.43 -6.24
C THR A 818 10.42 26.73 -5.48
N HIS A 819 10.50 26.67 -4.14
CA HIS A 819 10.87 27.82 -3.33
C HIS A 819 12.33 28.26 -3.62
N HIS A 820 12.48 29.50 -4.10
CA HIS A 820 13.72 30.02 -4.68
C HIS A 820 14.65 30.66 -3.62
N ASN A 821 15.10 29.89 -2.63
CA ASN A 821 16.15 30.36 -1.72
C ASN A 821 17.51 30.35 -2.44
N GLY A 822 18.26 31.44 -2.38
CA GLY A 822 19.42 31.75 -3.23
C GLY A 822 20.70 30.90 -3.05
N SER A 823 20.60 29.71 -2.48
CA SER A 823 21.63 28.66 -2.53
C SER A 823 21.05 27.50 -3.33
N GLY A 824 21.77 27.01 -4.35
CA GLY A 824 21.26 26.14 -5.43
C GLY A 824 20.80 24.73 -5.04
N SER A 825 19.89 24.62 -4.08
CA SER A 825 19.25 23.38 -3.65
C SER A 825 18.00 23.10 -4.49
N VAL A 826 17.75 21.82 -4.73
CA VAL A 826 16.68 21.34 -5.60
C VAL A 826 15.31 21.56 -4.93
N GLY A 827 14.53 22.50 -5.47
CA GLY A 827 13.12 22.69 -5.11
C GLY A 827 12.28 21.44 -5.42
N GLY A 828 11.25 21.21 -4.61
CA GLY A 828 10.36 20.05 -4.68
C GLY A 828 10.46 19.09 -3.49
N LEU A 829 9.67 18.01 -3.52
CA LEU A 829 9.32 17.19 -2.36
C LEU A 829 10.53 16.63 -1.58
N TYR A 830 11.62 16.25 -2.25
CA TYR A 830 12.83 15.78 -1.56
C TYR A 830 13.53 16.89 -0.75
N GLY A 831 13.53 18.13 -1.26
CA GLY A 831 14.06 19.29 -0.55
C GLY A 831 13.19 19.64 0.66
N ALA A 832 11.86 19.57 0.51
CA ALA A 832 10.92 19.75 1.60
C ALA A 832 11.14 18.74 2.75
N ILE A 833 11.36 17.44 2.44
CA ILE A 833 11.66 16.41 3.45
C ILE A 833 12.98 16.70 4.18
N ARG A 834 14.03 17.13 3.47
CA ARG A 834 15.31 17.47 4.11
C ARG A 834 15.18 18.68 5.03
N HIS A 835 14.46 19.72 4.57
CA HIS A 835 14.12 20.87 5.40
C HIS A 835 13.34 20.46 6.66
N THR A 836 12.39 19.54 6.55
CA THR A 836 11.66 18.99 7.72
C THR A 836 12.60 18.28 8.70
N VAL A 837 13.57 17.50 8.22
CA VAL A 837 14.58 16.89 9.11
C VAL A 837 15.46 17.97 9.77
N GLN A 838 15.86 19.00 9.02
CA GLN A 838 16.66 20.13 9.53
C GLN A 838 15.92 20.90 10.64
N THR A 839 14.64 21.23 10.45
CA THR A 839 13.86 21.95 11.48
C THR A 839 13.61 21.09 12.71
N LEU A 840 13.35 19.78 12.55
CA LEU A 840 13.22 18.84 13.66
C LEU A 840 14.52 18.71 14.47
N VAL A 841 15.68 18.61 13.81
CA VAL A 841 17.00 18.55 14.46
C VAL A 841 17.32 19.84 15.20
N GLN A 842 17.07 21.01 14.59
CA GLN A 842 17.26 22.30 15.25
C GLN A 842 16.35 22.47 16.47
N TRP A 843 15.07 22.08 16.36
CA TRP A 843 14.13 22.16 17.49
C TRP A 843 14.51 21.21 18.63
N ALA A 844 14.95 19.99 18.30
CA ALA A 844 15.40 18.99 19.27
C ALA A 844 16.66 19.39 20.07
N GLN A 845 17.38 20.43 19.64
CA GLN A 845 18.54 20.98 20.36
C GLN A 845 18.17 22.03 21.41
N HIS A 846 16.96 22.60 21.36
CA HIS A 846 16.51 23.58 22.35
C HIS A 846 16.06 22.91 23.65
N SER A 847 16.34 23.57 24.79
CA SER A 847 15.93 23.06 26.11
C SER A 847 14.40 22.89 26.22
N PRO A 848 13.91 21.90 27.01
CA PRO A 848 12.50 21.45 26.97
C PRO A 848 11.38 22.46 27.28
N GLY A 849 11.66 23.71 27.66
CA GLY A 849 10.65 24.69 28.08
C GLY A 849 10.54 25.97 27.25
N ASN A 850 11.29 26.13 26.15
CA ASN A 850 11.46 27.45 25.52
C ASN A 850 11.32 27.48 23.98
N GLY A 851 10.60 26.50 23.41
CA GLY A 851 10.44 26.38 21.96
C GLY A 851 9.09 25.76 21.56
N VAL A 852 8.29 26.58 20.86
CA VAL A 852 7.05 26.18 20.16
C VAL A 852 7.30 24.94 19.28
N PRO A 853 6.43 23.92 19.26
CA PRO A 853 6.59 22.76 18.40
C PRO A 853 6.71 23.10 16.91
N THR A 854 7.57 22.38 16.20
CA THR A 854 7.71 22.53 14.74
C THR A 854 6.42 22.16 14.01
N THR A 855 6.13 22.81 12.88
CA THR A 855 4.91 22.59 12.06
C THR A 855 4.93 21.27 11.26
N TYR A 856 5.40 20.20 11.89
CA TYR A 856 5.54 18.86 11.33
C TYR A 856 4.19 18.19 11.08
N THR A 857 4.10 17.48 9.96
CA THR A 857 3.00 16.56 9.67
C THR A 857 3.55 15.32 8.98
N HIS A 858 3.27 14.15 9.54
CA HIS A 858 3.74 12.88 8.96
C HIS A 858 3.10 12.57 7.59
N ARG A 859 2.02 13.27 7.20
CA ARG A 859 1.46 13.23 5.82
C ARG A 859 2.51 13.46 4.75
N GLN A 860 3.49 14.34 5.00
CA GLN A 860 4.57 14.61 4.04
C GLN A 860 5.40 13.35 3.75
N ILE A 861 5.68 12.55 4.77
CA ILE A 861 6.41 11.28 4.63
C ILE A 861 5.53 10.24 3.93
N LEU A 862 4.27 10.08 4.34
CA LEU A 862 3.32 9.14 3.71
C LEU A 862 3.15 9.43 2.21
N VAL A 863 2.94 10.70 1.83
CA VAL A 863 2.80 11.12 0.43
C VAL A 863 4.11 10.93 -0.35
N ALA A 864 5.27 11.20 0.26
CA ALA A 864 6.55 10.92 -0.37
C ALA A 864 6.76 9.41 -0.63
N LEU A 865 6.34 8.55 0.30
CA LEU A 865 6.37 7.10 0.11
C LEU A 865 5.42 6.64 -1.00
N GLN A 866 4.24 7.26 -1.12
CA GLN A 866 3.27 6.96 -2.18
C GLN A 866 3.74 7.40 -3.58
N ILE A 867 4.31 8.61 -3.71
CA ILE A 867 4.71 9.19 -5.01
C ILE A 867 6.11 8.72 -5.45
N CYS A 868 7.07 8.70 -4.52
CA CYS A 868 8.49 8.49 -4.84
C CYS A 868 8.99 7.08 -4.52
N GLY A 869 8.30 6.35 -3.63
CA GLY A 869 8.67 5.01 -3.18
C GLY A 869 9.79 4.99 -2.13
N ALA A 870 9.75 3.99 -1.23
CA ALA A 870 10.59 3.92 -0.04
C ALA A 870 12.10 4.11 -0.30
N LYS A 871 12.68 3.46 -1.33
CA LYS A 871 14.11 3.59 -1.64
C LYS A 871 14.55 5.03 -1.95
N ARG A 872 13.70 5.82 -2.64
CA ARG A 872 14.06 7.22 -2.98
C ARG A 872 13.92 8.15 -1.77
N VAL A 873 12.90 7.93 -0.94
CA VAL A 873 12.70 8.68 0.32
C VAL A 873 13.86 8.39 1.27
N LEU A 874 14.19 7.11 1.48
CA LEU A 874 15.31 6.66 2.30
C LEU A 874 16.64 7.28 1.84
N SER A 875 16.94 7.24 0.54
CA SER A 875 18.15 7.87 -0.02
C SER A 875 18.23 9.38 0.25
N SER A 876 17.08 10.09 0.35
CA SER A 876 17.08 11.51 0.73
C SER A 876 17.31 11.71 2.23
N LEU A 877 16.71 10.86 3.08
CA LEU A 877 16.90 10.89 4.54
C LEU A 877 18.36 10.58 4.91
N LEU A 878 18.97 9.56 4.29
CA LEU A 878 20.37 9.18 4.54
C LEU A 878 21.37 10.27 4.12
N LYS A 879 21.11 10.97 3.01
CA LYS A 879 21.95 12.10 2.56
C LYS A 879 21.89 13.27 3.55
N GLU A 880 20.72 13.56 4.10
CA GLU A 880 20.57 14.60 5.14
C GLU A 880 21.21 14.15 6.45
N LEU A 881 21.03 12.89 6.86
CA LEU A 881 21.64 12.32 8.06
C LEU A 881 23.18 12.38 8.00
N LYS A 882 23.77 12.10 6.84
CA LYS A 882 25.22 12.27 6.61
C LYS A 882 25.63 13.75 6.77
N ALA A 883 24.93 14.68 6.10
CA ALA A 883 25.23 16.11 6.20
C ALA A 883 25.09 16.67 7.62
N GLN A 884 24.08 16.24 8.38
CA GLN A 884 23.91 16.61 9.80
C GLN A 884 25.00 16.00 10.69
N THR A 885 25.46 14.77 10.40
CA THR A 885 26.57 14.14 11.12
C THR A 885 27.89 14.87 10.86
N GLU A 886 28.17 15.25 9.61
CA GLU A 886 29.32 16.09 9.22
C GLU A 886 29.27 17.49 9.87
N SER A 887 28.06 18.02 10.10
CA SER A 887 27.82 19.29 10.79
C SER A 887 27.88 19.19 12.34
N GLY A 888 28.18 18.02 12.91
CA GLY A 888 28.26 17.80 14.36
C GLY A 888 26.95 17.43 15.05
N ASN A 889 25.81 17.45 14.35
CA ASN A 889 24.47 17.19 14.89
C ASN A 889 24.10 15.70 14.95
N GLY A 890 25.07 14.80 14.74
CA GLY A 890 24.88 13.36 14.55
C GLY A 890 23.87 12.71 15.52
N PRO A 891 24.09 12.71 16.85
CA PRO A 891 23.24 11.98 17.79
C PRO A 891 21.75 12.37 17.71
N VAL A 892 21.47 13.67 17.55
CA VAL A 892 20.11 14.23 17.40
C VAL A 892 19.50 13.85 16.06
N ALA A 893 20.28 13.93 14.97
CA ALA A 893 19.83 13.58 13.63
C ALA A 893 19.52 12.07 13.49
N TYR A 894 20.33 11.19 14.10
CA TYR A 894 20.01 9.76 14.13
C TYR A 894 18.71 9.48 14.87
N ASP A 895 18.42 10.17 15.99
CA ASP A 895 17.17 9.97 16.72
C ASP A 895 15.94 10.40 15.88
N VAL A 896 15.99 11.59 15.28
CA VAL A 896 14.93 12.09 14.36
C VAL A 896 14.69 11.13 13.20
N VAL A 897 15.74 10.68 12.51
CA VAL A 897 15.58 9.78 11.35
C VAL A 897 15.17 8.37 11.77
N THR A 898 15.63 7.87 12.93
CA THR A 898 15.15 6.59 13.50
C THR A 898 13.65 6.67 13.80
N ALA A 899 13.19 7.75 14.44
CA ALA A 899 11.77 7.96 14.71
C ALA A 899 10.91 8.06 13.43
N ILE A 900 11.41 8.68 12.35
CA ILE A 900 10.71 8.72 11.05
C ILE A 900 10.59 7.33 10.42
N ILE A 901 11.59 6.45 10.58
CA ILE A 901 11.59 5.11 9.99
C ILE A 901 10.79 4.10 10.84
N CYS A 902 10.81 4.26 12.16
CA CYS A 902 10.06 3.45 13.12
C CYS A 902 8.60 3.93 13.32
N ALA A 903 8.23 5.07 12.75
CA ALA A 903 6.87 5.62 12.83
C ALA A 903 5.82 4.63 12.27
N PRO A 904 4.63 4.53 12.90
CA PRO A 904 3.56 3.70 12.38
C PRO A 904 3.03 4.25 11.04
N ASP A 905 2.91 3.37 10.05
CA ASP A 905 2.31 3.68 8.75
C ASP A 905 0.88 3.12 8.68
N VAL A 906 -0.04 4.02 8.33
CA VAL A 906 -1.49 3.83 8.14
C VAL A 906 -1.83 2.63 7.24
N HIS A 907 -0.97 2.32 6.27
CA HIS A 907 -1.14 1.23 5.29
C HIS A 907 -0.41 -0.06 5.68
N ASN A 908 0.28 -0.06 6.81
CA ASN A 908 1.32 -1.03 7.12
C ASN A 908 1.04 -1.87 8.38
N THR A 909 -0.19 -1.84 8.91
CA THR A 909 -0.60 -2.71 10.01
C THR A 909 -0.34 -4.17 9.63
N PRO A 910 0.46 -4.92 10.40
CA PRO A 910 0.53 -6.35 10.21
C PRO A 910 -0.86 -6.91 10.50
N VAL A 911 -1.51 -7.47 9.47
CA VAL A 911 -2.44 -8.56 9.73
C VAL A 911 -1.59 -9.60 10.47
N MET A 912 -1.97 -9.93 11.70
CA MET A 912 -1.20 -10.85 12.50
C MET A 912 -1.13 -12.18 11.74
N ASP A 913 0.09 -12.62 11.44
CA ASP A 913 0.36 -13.99 11.01
C ASP A 913 0.35 -14.93 12.24
N ASP A 914 -0.59 -14.69 13.16
CA ASP A 914 -0.88 -15.52 14.33
C ASP A 914 -1.50 -16.82 13.84
N GLU A 915 -0.64 -17.83 13.66
CA GLU A 915 -0.78 -19.25 14.01
C GLU A 915 -2.04 -20.06 13.59
N ALA A 916 -3.02 -19.48 12.91
CA ALA A 916 -4.13 -20.20 12.29
C ALA A 916 -3.75 -20.89 10.96
N SER A 917 -2.58 -20.57 10.39
CA SER A 917 -2.16 -21.01 9.05
C SER A 917 -1.34 -22.31 9.01
N ALA A 918 -0.92 -22.84 10.17
CA ALA A 918 -0.22 -24.13 10.28
C ALA A 918 -1.16 -25.30 10.64
N SER A 919 -2.21 -25.05 11.44
CA SER A 919 -3.04 -26.09 12.05
C SER A 919 -4.17 -26.64 11.16
N ALA A 920 -4.65 -25.88 10.18
CA ALA A 920 -5.63 -26.36 9.20
C ALA A 920 -5.04 -27.39 8.21
N SER A 921 -3.74 -27.28 7.89
CA SER A 921 -3.05 -28.12 6.90
C SER A 921 -2.79 -29.56 7.35
N ALA A 922 -3.08 -29.91 8.61
CA ALA A 922 -2.86 -31.24 9.18
C ALA A 922 -4.17 -32.04 9.44
N ARG A 923 -5.33 -31.38 9.55
CA ARG A 923 -6.60 -32.03 9.90
C ARG A 923 -7.42 -32.56 8.71
N ALA A 924 -6.93 -32.40 7.48
CA ALA A 924 -7.50 -32.99 6.27
C ALA A 924 -6.71 -34.22 5.74
N ALA A 925 -5.79 -34.77 6.55
CA ALA A 925 -4.91 -35.88 6.15
C ALA A 925 -5.43 -37.30 6.51
N GLN A 926 -6.67 -37.44 6.98
CA GLN A 926 -7.36 -38.73 7.12
C GLN A 926 -8.83 -38.60 6.68
N GLY A 927 -9.15 -39.17 5.52
CA GLY A 927 -10.48 -39.11 4.89
C GLY A 927 -10.36 -38.86 3.39
N GLY A 928 -10.20 -39.92 2.60
CA GLY A 928 -9.79 -39.81 1.20
C GLY A 928 -10.87 -39.31 0.24
N ASN A 929 -10.50 -38.38 -0.63
CA ASN A 929 -10.99 -38.30 -2.01
C ASN A 929 -10.04 -37.44 -2.86
N GLU A 930 -9.30 -38.07 -3.77
CA GLU A 930 -8.30 -37.39 -4.62
C GLU A 930 -8.97 -36.69 -5.81
N ASN A 931 -9.45 -35.45 -5.62
CA ASN A 931 -9.73 -34.53 -6.73
C ASN A 931 -9.92 -33.07 -6.28
N ASN A 932 -8.89 -32.45 -5.70
CA ASN A 932 -8.84 -30.98 -5.63
C ASN A 932 -7.41 -30.46 -5.69
N GLN A 933 -7.12 -29.60 -6.66
CA GLN A 933 -5.80 -28.93 -6.75
C GLN A 933 -5.73 -27.82 -5.70
N PRO A 934 -4.60 -27.64 -4.99
CA PRO A 934 -4.47 -26.57 -4.01
C PRO A 934 -4.52 -25.21 -4.72
N VAL A 935 -5.54 -24.41 -4.39
CA VAL A 935 -5.69 -23.04 -4.88
C VAL A 935 -4.50 -22.22 -4.38
N GLN A 936 -3.60 -21.84 -5.29
CA GLN A 936 -2.44 -21.03 -4.94
C GLN A 936 -2.90 -19.64 -4.48
N LEU A 937 -2.86 -19.40 -3.16
CA LEU A 937 -3.17 -18.11 -2.58
C LEU A 937 -2.18 -17.06 -3.11
N HIS A 938 -2.66 -16.13 -3.94
CA HIS A 938 -1.81 -15.12 -4.56
C HIS A 938 -1.35 -14.11 -3.50
N LYS A 939 -0.12 -14.23 -3.00
CA LYS A 939 0.49 -13.23 -2.11
C LYS A 939 0.53 -11.86 -2.82
N ARG A 940 -0.42 -10.99 -2.46
CA ARG A 940 -0.45 -9.58 -2.90
C ARG A 940 0.87 -8.93 -2.48
N GLN A 941 1.56 -8.28 -3.41
CA GLN A 941 2.82 -7.60 -3.10
C GLN A 941 2.56 -6.41 -2.16
N ARG A 942 2.98 -6.52 -0.90
CA ARG A 942 3.04 -5.41 0.05
C ARG A 942 3.96 -4.32 -0.52
N ARG A 943 3.62 -3.04 -0.31
CA ARG A 943 4.53 -1.94 -0.64
C ARG A 943 5.76 -2.04 0.27
N LEU A 944 6.95 -1.88 -0.32
CA LEU A 944 8.21 -1.89 0.43
C LEU A 944 8.21 -0.76 1.47
N THR A 945 8.45 -1.11 2.73
CA THR A 945 8.51 -0.17 3.86
C THR A 945 9.88 0.51 3.97
N LEU A 946 9.99 1.59 4.76
CA LEU A 946 11.29 2.23 5.03
C LEU A 946 12.27 1.29 5.76
N ARG A 947 11.79 0.50 6.73
CA ARG A 947 12.59 -0.50 7.46
C ARG A 947 13.11 -1.59 6.52
N GLU A 948 12.26 -2.15 5.66
CA GLU A 948 12.69 -3.15 4.67
C GLU A 948 13.66 -2.55 3.63
N ALA A 949 13.42 -1.31 3.17
CA ALA A 949 14.34 -0.62 2.27
C ALA A 949 15.72 -0.40 2.91
N LEU A 950 15.76 -0.02 4.19
CA LEU A 950 16.98 0.18 4.97
C LEU A 950 17.72 -1.14 5.19
N LYS A 951 17.00 -2.24 5.48
CA LYS A 951 17.58 -3.57 5.56
C LYS A 951 18.27 -3.97 4.25
N PHE A 952 17.61 -3.76 3.09
CA PHE A 952 18.23 -4.05 1.79
C PHE A 952 19.47 -3.18 1.49
N GLU A 953 19.47 -1.89 1.85
CA GLU A 953 20.68 -1.05 1.69
C GLU A 953 21.81 -1.44 2.65
N ALA A 954 21.47 -1.89 3.87
CA ALA A 954 22.44 -2.40 4.83
C ALA A 954 23.00 -3.78 4.44
N GLU A 955 22.21 -4.67 3.84
CA GLU A 955 22.71 -5.92 3.25
C GLU A 955 23.71 -5.65 2.11
N GLU A 956 23.55 -4.55 1.37
CA GLU A 956 24.48 -4.11 0.33
C GLU A 956 25.63 -3.19 0.81
N PHE A 957 25.84 -3.03 2.13
CA PHE A 957 26.77 -2.02 2.69
C PHE A 957 28.19 -2.05 2.09
N ARG A 958 28.72 -3.23 1.75
CA ARG A 958 30.07 -3.35 1.17
C ARG A 958 30.20 -2.78 -0.24
N LYS A 959 29.10 -2.73 -1.01
CA LYS A 959 29.07 -2.03 -2.31
C LYS A 959 29.16 -0.53 -2.08
N ILE A 960 28.41 -0.03 -1.10
CA ILE A 960 28.41 1.38 -0.69
C ILE A 960 29.80 1.77 -0.15
N GLN A 961 30.41 0.95 0.72
CA GLN A 961 31.72 1.20 1.33
C GLN A 961 32.84 1.40 0.30
N LYS A 962 32.81 0.68 -0.83
CA LYS A 962 33.76 0.84 -1.95
C LYS A 962 33.60 2.18 -2.70
N SER A 963 32.48 2.88 -2.53
CA SER A 963 32.17 4.17 -3.17
C SER A 963 32.16 5.37 -2.22
N ASP A 964 31.66 5.18 -0.99
CA ASP A 964 31.52 6.19 0.05
C ASP A 964 31.51 5.49 1.43
N PRO A 965 32.64 5.46 2.16
CA PRO A 965 32.74 4.74 3.43
C PRO A 965 31.88 5.37 4.53
N LEU A 966 31.74 6.70 4.54
CA LEU A 966 30.93 7.42 5.52
C LEU A 966 29.44 7.10 5.33
N MET A 967 28.97 7.03 4.09
CA MET A 967 27.59 6.62 3.78
C MET A 967 27.31 5.18 4.23
N ALA A 968 28.25 4.25 4.01
CA ALA A 968 28.09 2.87 4.47
C ALA A 968 27.98 2.79 6.01
N GLU A 969 28.80 3.57 6.72
CA GLU A 969 28.77 3.68 8.18
C GLU A 969 27.44 4.25 8.67
N THR A 970 26.93 5.29 8.00
CA THR A 970 25.61 5.89 8.28
C THR A 970 24.47 4.89 8.11
N VAL A 971 24.46 4.13 7.00
CA VAL A 971 23.43 3.12 6.72
C VAL A 971 23.40 2.03 7.80
N VAL A 972 24.55 1.43 8.13
CA VAL A 972 24.58 0.31 9.08
C VAL A 972 24.34 0.78 10.53
N ARG A 973 24.84 1.96 10.93
CA ARG A 973 24.51 2.53 12.25
C ARG A 973 23.01 2.81 12.37
N LEU A 974 22.38 3.38 11.34
CA LEU A 974 20.94 3.63 11.33
C LEU A 974 20.15 2.31 11.36
N HIS A 975 20.55 1.30 10.59
CA HIS A 975 19.89 0.00 10.59
C HIS A 975 19.93 -0.69 11.96
N ARG A 976 21.10 -0.75 12.61
CA ARG A 976 21.23 -1.29 13.99
C ARG A 976 20.32 -0.56 14.98
N ARG A 977 20.22 0.78 14.88
CA ARG A 977 19.32 1.60 15.72
C ARG A 977 17.85 1.28 15.48
N VAL A 978 17.41 1.18 14.22
CA VAL A 978 16.03 0.86 13.84
C VAL A 978 15.64 -0.55 14.27
N GLU A 979 16.52 -1.54 14.13
CA GLU A 979 16.24 -2.91 14.58
C GLU A 979 16.19 -3.02 16.11
N ALA A 980 17.10 -2.36 16.84
CA ALA A 980 17.04 -2.30 18.31
C ALA A 980 15.76 -1.61 18.81
N GLN A 981 15.33 -0.52 18.16
CA GLN A 981 14.12 0.23 18.49
C GLN A 981 12.83 -0.59 18.24
N MET A 982 12.86 -1.50 17.25
CA MET A 982 11.73 -2.31 16.81
C MET A 982 11.87 -3.81 17.13
N ALA A 983 12.72 -4.15 18.11
CA ALA A 983 12.87 -5.52 18.60
C ALA A 983 11.66 -5.93 19.46
N LEU A 984 11.26 -7.20 19.38
CA LEU A 984 10.25 -7.76 20.28
C LEU A 984 10.89 -8.06 21.64
N PRO A 985 10.20 -7.83 22.78
CA PRO A 985 10.73 -8.16 24.09
C PRO A 985 10.98 -9.68 24.23
N PRO A 986 12.06 -10.12 24.90
CA PRO A 986 12.25 -11.53 25.21
C PRO A 986 11.15 -12.03 26.18
N PRO A 987 10.70 -13.29 26.05
CA PRO A 987 9.71 -13.85 26.97
C PRO A 987 10.26 -13.90 28.41
N PRO A 988 9.42 -13.67 29.43
CA PRO A 988 9.87 -13.69 30.82
C PRO A 988 10.40 -15.08 31.22
N PRO A 989 11.46 -15.15 32.04
CA PRO A 989 12.01 -16.42 32.49
C PRO A 989 10.99 -17.18 33.36
N PRO A 990 10.97 -18.52 33.30
CA PRO A 990 10.04 -19.33 34.09
C PRO A 990 10.28 -19.12 35.60
N PRO A 991 9.21 -19.04 36.42
CA PRO A 991 9.36 -18.78 37.85
C PRO A 991 10.09 -19.92 38.57
N PRO A 992 10.99 -19.62 39.53
CA PRO A 992 11.70 -20.64 40.28
C PRO A 992 10.73 -21.41 41.19
N GLN A 993 10.73 -22.73 41.07
CA GLN A 993 9.94 -23.63 41.93
C GLN A 993 10.53 -23.64 43.35
N ASN A 994 9.95 -22.84 44.25
CA ASN A 994 10.21 -22.92 45.68
C ASN A 994 8.93 -23.27 46.45
N HIS A 995 9.09 -24.12 47.47
CA HIS A 995 7.98 -24.78 48.15
C HIS A 995 7.01 -23.83 48.85
N VAL A 996 5.72 -24.15 48.73
CA VAL A 996 4.61 -23.46 49.39
C VAL A 996 4.74 -23.56 50.92
N HIS A 997 4.65 -22.40 51.59
CA HIS A 997 4.16 -22.34 52.96
C HIS A 997 2.89 -21.51 52.99
N HIS A 998 1.79 -22.14 53.40
CA HIS A 998 0.50 -21.48 53.56
C HIS A 998 0.58 -20.46 54.70
N HIS A 999 0.42 -19.17 54.40
CA HIS A 999 -0.11 -18.23 55.38
C HIS A 999 -1.21 -17.37 54.79
N GLN A 1000 -2.20 -17.08 55.62
CA GLN A 1000 -3.57 -16.82 55.19
C GLN A 1000 -3.93 -15.38 55.52
N LEU A 1001 -4.05 -14.54 54.48
CA LEU A 1001 -4.61 -13.19 54.58
C LEU A 1001 -5.70 -13.03 53.50
N GLN A 1002 -6.83 -12.46 53.93
CA GLN A 1002 -8.02 -12.23 53.10
C GLN A 1002 -7.87 -10.96 52.22
N PRO A 1003 -8.73 -10.77 51.20
CA PRO A 1003 -8.43 -9.86 50.10
C PRO A 1003 -8.95 -8.43 50.32
N GLU A 1004 -8.05 -7.45 50.28
CA GLU A 1004 -8.36 -6.04 50.00
C GLU A 1004 -7.60 -5.53 48.76
N LEU A 1005 -7.76 -6.23 47.62
CA LEU A 1005 -7.15 -5.83 46.34
C LEU A 1005 -8.12 -5.85 45.14
N SER A 1006 -9.42 -6.11 45.35
CA SER A 1006 -10.44 -6.04 44.29
C SER A 1006 -10.85 -4.60 43.90
N ALA A 1007 -10.17 -3.57 44.42
CA ALA A 1007 -10.49 -2.16 44.21
C ALA A 1007 -9.71 -1.49 43.05
N LEU A 1008 -8.62 -2.10 42.57
CA LEU A 1008 -7.98 -1.67 41.31
C LEU A 1008 -8.51 -2.53 40.15
N GLY A 1009 -9.56 -2.03 39.50
CA GLY A 1009 -10.05 -2.53 38.21
C GLY A 1009 -9.08 -2.21 37.06
N VAL A 1010 -7.85 -2.70 37.15
CA VAL A 1010 -6.89 -2.74 36.05
C VAL A 1010 -6.98 -4.12 35.43
N VAL A 1011 -7.72 -4.21 34.33
CA VAL A 1011 -7.78 -5.43 33.51
C VAL A 1011 -6.38 -5.70 32.98
N ALA A 1012 -5.75 -6.76 33.48
CA ALA A 1012 -4.58 -7.34 32.82
C ALA A 1012 -4.99 -7.74 31.41
N GLY A 1013 -4.27 -7.24 30.41
CA GLY A 1013 -4.66 -7.42 29.00
C GLY A 1013 -4.82 -8.89 28.62
N ASP A 1014 -5.80 -9.15 27.73
CA ASP A 1014 -6.29 -10.48 27.31
C ASP A 1014 -5.25 -11.37 26.58
N GLY A 1015 -3.96 -11.00 26.61
CA GLY A 1015 -2.86 -11.77 26.03
C GLY A 1015 -2.24 -12.83 26.94
N MET A 1016 -2.71 -12.99 28.19
CA MET A 1016 -2.17 -13.97 29.14
C MET A 1016 -3.11 -15.15 29.45
N ALA A 1017 -4.38 -15.07 29.05
CA ALA A 1017 -5.36 -16.15 29.21
C ALA A 1017 -5.08 -17.35 28.29
N ASP A 1018 -4.72 -17.10 27.02
CA ASP A 1018 -4.39 -18.16 26.05
C ASP A 1018 -3.18 -19.01 26.45
N SER A 1019 -2.18 -18.41 27.10
CA SER A 1019 -1.05 -19.15 27.67
C SER A 1019 -1.42 -20.11 28.80
N MET A 1020 -2.58 -19.93 29.44
CA MET A 1020 -3.04 -20.78 30.54
C MET A 1020 -4.01 -21.88 30.08
N LEU A 1021 -4.78 -21.66 29.01
CA LEU A 1021 -5.61 -22.71 28.40
C LEU A 1021 -4.78 -23.83 27.75
N ASN A 1022 -3.62 -23.48 27.16
CA ASN A 1022 -2.77 -24.44 26.45
C ASN A 1022 -2.07 -25.46 27.39
N ALA A 1023 -2.10 -25.24 28.70
CA ALA A 1023 -1.59 -26.17 29.71
C ALA A 1023 -2.62 -27.24 30.16
N ALA A 1024 -3.89 -27.11 29.75
CA ALA A 1024 -4.99 -28.03 30.13
C ALA A 1024 -5.29 -29.12 29.08
N ALA A 1025 -4.61 -29.10 27.92
CA ALA A 1025 -4.81 -30.04 26.83
C ALA A 1025 -3.96 -31.32 26.96
N GLY A 1026 -4.02 -31.97 28.13
CA GLY A 1026 -3.27 -33.19 28.42
C GLY A 1026 -3.99 -34.10 29.41
N VAL A 1027 -4.45 -35.26 28.91
CA VAL A 1027 -5.12 -36.40 29.59
C VAL A 1027 -6.66 -36.45 29.45
N GLN A 1028 -7.08 -37.11 28.37
CA GLN A 1028 -8.21 -38.05 28.35
C GLN A 1028 -7.68 -39.36 27.77
N GLY A 1029 -7.95 -40.56 28.28
CA GLY A 1029 -8.61 -40.94 29.53
C GLY A 1029 -8.82 -42.46 29.54
N VAL A 1030 -8.78 -43.12 30.71
CA VAL A 1030 -9.22 -44.52 30.87
C VAL A 1030 -9.99 -44.67 32.18
N SER A 1031 -11.00 -45.53 32.12
CA SER A 1031 -12.09 -45.76 33.08
C SER A 1031 -11.73 -46.43 34.40
N SER A 1032 -12.44 -45.99 35.46
CA SER A 1032 -13.17 -46.79 36.47
C SER A 1032 -12.48 -47.97 37.20
N GLY A 1033 -12.45 -47.93 38.53
CA GLY A 1033 -12.29 -49.14 39.37
C GLY A 1033 -11.85 -48.89 40.82
N ASP A 1034 -12.69 -49.30 41.77
CA ASP A 1034 -12.58 -49.14 43.23
C ASP A 1034 -11.31 -49.64 43.98
N HIS A 1035 -11.11 -49.01 45.14
CA HIS A 1035 -10.67 -49.55 46.44
C HIS A 1035 -9.25 -50.14 46.74
N HIS A 1036 -8.70 -49.59 47.84
CA HIS A 1036 -8.00 -50.25 48.97
C HIS A 1036 -6.46 -50.37 49.03
N GLN A 1037 -5.92 -49.62 50.02
CA GLN A 1037 -4.88 -49.97 51.02
C GLN A 1037 -3.43 -50.43 50.70
N SER A 1038 -2.55 -49.79 51.49
CA SER A 1038 -1.46 -50.34 52.34
C SER A 1038 -0.06 -50.73 51.81
N ILE A 1039 0.91 -49.94 52.31
CA ILE A 1039 2.06 -50.38 53.15
C ILE A 1039 3.40 -50.79 52.47
N ASP A 1040 4.47 -50.17 53.02
CA ASP A 1040 5.88 -50.56 53.17
C ASP A 1040 6.88 -50.73 51.99
N ALA A 1041 7.85 -49.79 52.01
CA ALA A 1041 9.26 -49.99 52.42
C ALA A 1041 10.33 -50.55 51.45
N MET A 1042 11.53 -49.97 51.65
CA MET A 1042 12.87 -50.49 51.34
C MET A 1042 13.26 -50.63 49.84
N SER A 1043 14.52 -50.45 49.44
CA SER A 1043 15.71 -49.84 50.08
C SER A 1043 16.88 -49.78 49.08
N LEU A 1044 18.02 -49.19 49.50
CA LEU A 1044 19.37 -49.34 48.89
C LEU A 1044 19.54 -48.81 47.44
N ASP A 1045 20.73 -48.48 46.95
CA ASP A 1045 21.99 -47.94 47.52
C ASP A 1045 22.89 -47.60 46.30
N ALA A 1046 23.88 -46.71 46.46
CA ALA A 1046 25.15 -46.67 45.69
C ALA A 1046 25.88 -45.32 45.87
N ALA A 1047 26.99 -45.35 46.61
CA ALA A 1047 27.94 -44.24 46.73
C ALA A 1047 29.07 -44.29 45.67
N GLY A 1048 29.81 -43.19 45.54
CA GLY A 1048 31.04 -43.07 44.72
C GLY A 1048 31.43 -41.62 44.44
N MET A 1049 31.92 -40.83 45.40
CA MET A 1049 33.34 -40.69 45.80
C MET A 1049 34.36 -40.44 44.66
N GLY A 1050 35.08 -39.30 44.75
CA GLY A 1050 36.55 -39.29 44.74
C GLY A 1050 37.30 -38.31 43.83
N GLY A 1051 38.24 -37.53 44.42
CA GLY A 1051 39.35 -36.81 43.73
C GLY A 1051 39.03 -35.34 43.34
N LEU A 1052 39.61 -34.25 43.87
CA LEU A 1052 40.93 -33.91 44.47
C LEU A 1052 42.11 -33.69 43.48
N ASP A 1053 42.43 -32.41 43.24
CA ASP A 1053 43.70 -31.72 43.59
C ASP A 1053 44.48 -30.94 42.49
N ALA A 1054 45.24 -29.94 42.97
CA ALA A 1054 46.52 -29.39 42.48
C ALA A 1054 46.60 -28.10 41.61
N GLY A 1055 47.20 -27.04 42.21
CA GLY A 1055 48.13 -26.08 41.57
C GLY A 1055 47.52 -24.82 40.94
N ALA A 1056 47.46 -23.63 41.54
CA ALA A 1056 48.47 -22.79 42.23
C ALA A 1056 49.51 -22.09 41.31
N MET A 1057 49.35 -20.78 41.12
CA MET A 1057 50.45 -19.79 41.11
C MET A 1057 49.94 -18.43 41.61
N ASP A 1058 50.67 -17.86 42.57
CA ASP A 1058 50.50 -16.53 43.16
C ASP A 1058 51.77 -15.70 42.87
N LEU A 1059 51.61 -14.38 42.70
CA LEU A 1059 52.65 -13.42 43.06
C LEU A 1059 52.03 -12.04 43.36
N GLY A 1060 52.04 -11.65 44.64
CA GLY A 1060 51.47 -10.39 45.17
C GLY A 1060 52.10 -9.08 44.66
N GLY A 1061 51.87 -7.91 45.27
CA GLY A 1061 51.27 -7.58 46.57
C GLY A 1061 51.81 -6.22 47.07
N MET A 1062 51.22 -5.63 48.12
CA MET A 1062 51.35 -4.21 48.59
C MET A 1062 50.71 -3.17 47.64
N GLY A 1063 49.96 -2.16 48.06
CA GLY A 1063 49.87 -1.39 49.33
C GLY A 1063 50.06 0.10 48.97
N ASP A 1064 49.49 1.13 49.61
CA ASP A 1064 48.67 1.27 50.82
C ASP A 1064 47.90 2.64 50.77
N MET A 1065 47.05 2.90 51.77
CA MET A 1065 46.23 4.09 52.11
C MET A 1065 46.58 5.50 51.57
N GLY A 1066 45.54 6.34 51.41
CA GLY A 1066 45.68 7.79 51.21
C GLY A 1066 44.37 8.60 51.25
N MET A 1067 43.80 8.81 52.44
CA MET A 1067 42.71 9.79 52.65
C MET A 1067 43.28 11.21 52.75
N GLY A 1068 42.62 12.25 52.21
CA GLY A 1068 43.12 13.63 52.36
C GLY A 1068 42.22 14.73 51.81
N SER A 1069 41.45 15.37 52.70
CA SER A 1069 40.71 16.61 52.41
C SER A 1069 41.56 17.84 52.77
N MET A 1070 41.65 18.82 51.87
CA MET A 1070 41.61 20.25 52.21
C MET A 1070 41.51 21.10 50.93
N GLY A 1071 40.88 22.26 51.03
CA GLY A 1071 40.74 23.20 49.92
C GLY A 1071 41.37 24.56 50.20
N GLY A 1072 41.15 25.49 49.27
CA GLY A 1072 41.22 26.91 49.56
C GLY A 1072 42.45 27.66 49.03
N MET A 1073 42.12 28.82 48.47
CA MET A 1073 42.88 30.06 48.45
C MET A 1073 43.59 30.47 47.15
N THR A 1074 43.02 31.55 46.62
CA THR A 1074 43.49 32.52 45.62
C THR A 1074 44.92 33.04 45.84
N VAL A 1075 45.56 33.53 44.78
CA VAL A 1075 45.96 34.97 44.68
C VAL A 1075 46.18 35.37 43.21
N ASN A 1076 45.91 36.65 42.93
CA ASN A 1076 45.89 37.32 41.63
C ASN A 1076 47.15 38.21 41.45
N THR A 1077 47.63 38.43 40.22
CA THR A 1077 48.33 39.69 39.85
C THR A 1077 48.34 39.98 38.34
N ASN A 1078 47.72 41.11 37.97
CA ASN A 1078 48.25 42.18 37.08
C ASN A 1078 48.52 41.92 35.57
N THR A 1079 48.36 42.87 34.62
CA THR A 1079 47.82 44.27 34.61
C THR A 1079 47.66 44.79 33.16
N ALA A 1080 46.82 45.83 32.97
CA ALA A 1080 46.79 46.83 31.87
C ALA A 1080 46.43 46.33 30.44
N ALA A 1081 45.37 46.76 29.73
CA ALA A 1081 44.45 47.93 29.75
C ALA A 1081 44.88 49.20 28.96
N THR A 1082 43.86 49.95 28.49
CA THR A 1082 43.79 51.20 27.67
C THR A 1082 43.52 50.99 26.17
N SER A 1083 42.67 51.77 25.46
CA SER A 1083 41.72 52.89 25.79
C SER A 1083 40.92 53.22 24.49
N SER A 1084 39.78 53.92 24.37
CA SER A 1084 38.73 54.57 25.23
C SER A 1084 37.60 55.03 24.27
N GLY A 1085 36.39 55.51 24.62
CA GLY A 1085 35.70 55.85 25.88
C GLY A 1085 34.19 56.07 25.60
N ALA A 1086 33.30 55.96 26.58
CA ALA A 1086 32.62 57.06 27.30
C ALA A 1086 31.68 57.97 26.45
N GLY A 1087 30.43 58.28 26.83
CA GLY A 1087 29.63 57.88 28.01
C GLY A 1087 28.34 58.73 28.18
N GLY A 1088 27.52 58.45 29.19
CA GLY A 1088 26.30 59.22 29.59
C GLY A 1088 24.98 58.61 29.07
N ALA A 1089 23.95 58.19 29.84
CA ALA A 1089 23.31 58.60 31.12
C ALA A 1089 21.96 59.32 30.89
N GLY A 1090 20.88 58.86 31.56
CA GLY A 1090 19.68 59.69 31.77
C GLY A 1090 18.29 59.03 31.57
N ALA A 1091 17.68 58.62 32.68
CA ALA A 1091 16.26 58.77 33.06
C ALA A 1091 15.07 58.37 32.13
N SER A 1092 14.17 57.62 32.76
CA SER A 1092 12.75 57.33 32.48
C SER A 1092 11.84 58.45 31.94
N ALA A 1093 10.88 58.08 31.09
CA ALA A 1093 9.43 58.36 31.24
C ALA A 1093 8.61 57.57 30.18
N GLY A 1094 7.37 57.18 30.50
CA GLY A 1094 6.43 56.57 29.54
C GLY A 1094 5.32 57.53 29.11
N GLY A 1095 4.45 57.13 28.16
CA GLY A 1095 3.23 57.90 27.84
C GLY A 1095 2.73 57.87 26.39
N ALA A 1096 2.11 56.75 26.00
CA ALA A 1096 0.81 56.61 25.33
C ALA A 1096 0.27 57.60 24.23
N VAL A 1097 -0.46 56.99 23.28
CA VAL A 1097 -1.55 57.52 22.41
C VAL A 1097 -1.24 58.59 21.34
N SER A 1098 -1.56 58.26 20.08
CA SER A 1098 -2.33 59.16 19.19
C SER A 1098 -3.10 58.37 18.12
N ALA A 1099 -4.23 58.91 17.67
CA ALA A 1099 -5.17 58.28 16.73
C ALA A 1099 -5.76 59.32 15.76
N GLY A 1100 -6.41 58.84 14.69
CA GLY A 1100 -7.13 59.65 13.69
C GLY A 1100 -6.31 59.93 12.41
N GLY A 1101 -6.90 60.14 11.23
CA GLY A 1101 -8.34 60.14 10.90
C GLY A 1101 -8.70 61.24 9.88
N ASN A 1102 -9.01 60.85 8.62
CA ASN A 1102 -9.68 61.60 7.54
C ASN A 1102 -9.85 60.61 6.36
N GLY A 1103 -10.93 60.48 5.60
CA GLY A 1103 -12.03 61.41 5.24
C GLY A 1103 -11.68 62.13 3.92
N GLY A 1104 -12.45 62.10 2.82
CA GLY A 1104 -13.72 61.45 2.44
C GLY A 1104 -14.18 61.96 1.04
N SER A 1105 -15.31 61.46 0.48
CA SER A 1105 -15.92 61.80 -0.85
C SER A 1105 -15.18 61.32 -2.13
N GLY A 1106 -15.81 61.05 -3.27
CA GLY A 1106 -17.26 60.98 -3.59
C GLY A 1106 -17.58 60.77 -5.10
N ALA A 1107 -18.61 59.98 -5.39
CA ALA A 1107 -19.49 59.93 -6.59
C ALA A 1107 -18.95 59.93 -8.06
N GLY A 1108 -19.35 58.89 -8.82
CA GLY A 1108 -20.15 59.08 -10.05
C GLY A 1108 -19.50 58.89 -11.44
N GLY A 1109 -20.30 58.39 -12.40
CA GLY A 1109 -20.14 58.74 -13.84
C GLY A 1109 -19.95 57.59 -14.83
N ALA A 1110 -21.02 57.26 -15.57
CA ALA A 1110 -21.01 56.41 -16.76
C ALA A 1110 -20.31 57.05 -17.99
N GLY A 1111 -19.99 56.25 -19.02
CA GLY A 1111 -19.70 56.75 -20.36
C GLY A 1111 -19.07 55.70 -21.28
N GLY A 1112 -19.77 55.33 -22.37
CA GLY A 1112 -19.24 54.41 -23.38
C GLY A 1112 -18.49 55.10 -24.52
N GLY A 1113 -17.86 54.31 -25.39
CA GLY A 1113 -17.20 54.79 -26.61
C GLY A 1113 -16.71 53.64 -27.47
N GLY A 1114 -17.44 53.30 -28.54
CA GLY A 1114 -17.09 52.23 -29.46
C GLY A 1114 -16.69 52.74 -30.85
N SER A 1115 -15.94 51.90 -31.58
CA SER A 1115 -15.73 51.93 -33.04
C SER A 1115 -15.25 50.50 -33.39
N ALA A 1116 -15.92 49.68 -34.20
CA ALA A 1116 -16.20 49.83 -35.64
C ALA A 1116 -14.90 50.05 -36.45
N GLY A 1117 -14.59 49.29 -37.51
CA GLY A 1117 -15.27 48.15 -38.14
C GLY A 1117 -14.57 47.74 -39.46
N ALA A 1118 -15.20 46.83 -40.22
CA ALA A 1118 -14.71 46.20 -41.48
C ALA A 1118 -13.55 45.18 -41.32
N GLY A 1119 -13.57 43.98 -41.90
CA GLY A 1119 -14.58 43.30 -42.74
C GLY A 1119 -14.20 43.28 -44.22
N GLY A 1120 -13.94 42.07 -44.77
CA GLY A 1120 -13.64 41.86 -46.19
C GLY A 1120 -13.04 40.48 -46.48
N ASP A 1121 -13.89 39.50 -46.80
CA ASP A 1121 -13.50 38.24 -47.47
C ASP A 1121 -12.97 38.50 -48.90
N LEU A 1122 -12.23 37.52 -49.46
CA LEU A 1122 -12.48 36.97 -50.81
C LEU A 1122 -11.63 35.73 -51.13
N SER A 1123 -12.22 34.82 -51.91
CA SER A 1123 -11.65 33.67 -52.64
C SER A 1123 -10.48 34.03 -53.58
N GLY A 1124 -9.66 33.12 -54.13
CA GLY A 1124 -9.64 31.65 -54.17
C GLY A 1124 -8.94 31.14 -55.45
N ASP A 1125 -8.44 29.89 -55.42
CA ASP A 1125 -7.92 29.04 -56.53
C ASP A 1125 -6.60 29.35 -57.27
N ASP A 1126 -6.04 28.26 -57.83
CA ASP A 1126 -4.97 28.11 -58.86
C ASP A 1126 -3.46 28.34 -58.47
N ILE A 1127 -2.44 27.62 -58.99
CA ILE A 1127 -2.34 26.39 -59.82
C ILE A 1127 -0.90 25.76 -59.72
N PHE A 1128 -0.79 24.42 -59.69
CA PHE A 1128 0.33 23.50 -60.05
C PHE A 1128 1.82 23.66 -59.62
N SER A 1129 2.44 22.46 -59.51
CA SER A 1129 3.88 22.10 -59.58
C SER A 1129 4.77 22.41 -58.35
N GLY A 1130 5.76 21.59 -57.98
CA GLY A 1130 6.19 20.27 -58.49
C GLY A 1130 7.68 20.04 -58.25
N LEU A 1131 8.09 18.82 -57.82
CA LEU A 1131 9.46 18.46 -57.38
C LEU A 1131 9.87 19.17 -56.06
N GLY A 1132 10.73 18.65 -55.19
CA GLY A 1132 11.48 17.39 -55.17
C GLY A 1132 12.84 17.60 -54.47
N THR A 1133 13.20 16.73 -53.51
CA THR A 1133 14.47 16.71 -52.74
C THR A 1133 14.72 17.83 -51.72
N GLY A 1134 15.43 17.51 -50.63
CA GLY A 1134 15.98 18.49 -49.67
C GLY A 1134 15.75 18.14 -48.19
N ASP A 1135 16.83 17.82 -47.47
CA ASP A 1135 16.85 17.65 -46.01
C ASP A 1135 16.37 18.90 -45.25
N PHE A 1136 15.71 18.68 -44.10
CA PHE A 1136 15.78 19.60 -42.97
C PHE A 1136 15.89 18.83 -41.65
N THR A 1137 17.12 18.65 -41.19
CA THR A 1137 17.44 18.45 -39.77
C THR A 1137 17.34 19.78 -39.02
N THR A 1138 17.17 19.73 -37.68
CA THR A 1138 17.26 20.87 -36.72
C THR A 1138 16.30 22.05 -37.02
N ASP A 1139 15.21 22.28 -36.29
CA ASP A 1139 15.10 22.42 -34.83
C ASP A 1139 13.63 22.33 -34.37
N PHE A 1140 13.35 21.67 -33.24
CA PHE A 1140 12.30 22.02 -32.28
C PHE A 1140 12.44 21.14 -31.02
N ALA A 1141 13.39 21.50 -30.16
CA ALA A 1141 13.55 20.91 -28.83
C ALA A 1141 12.99 21.88 -27.79
N SER A 1142 11.67 21.89 -27.59
CA SER A 1142 11.01 22.62 -26.52
C SER A 1142 9.54 22.19 -26.39
N TRP A 1143 9.12 21.90 -25.15
CA TRP A 1143 7.76 21.55 -24.71
C TRP A 1143 7.31 20.10 -24.97
N ASP A 1144 7.40 19.29 -23.91
CA ASP A 1144 6.26 18.51 -23.41
C ASP A 1144 6.43 18.35 -21.89
N THR A 1145 5.87 19.31 -21.15
CA THR A 1145 5.77 19.27 -19.69
C THR A 1145 4.62 18.37 -19.25
N MET A 1146 4.94 17.51 -18.28
CA MET A 1146 4.07 16.95 -17.23
C MET A 1146 2.58 17.28 -17.29
N ASP A 1147 1.75 16.22 -17.36
CA ASP A 1147 0.62 15.91 -16.46
C ASP A 1147 -0.26 14.82 -17.10
N LEU A 1148 -1.04 13.98 -16.42
CA LEU A 1148 -1.13 13.47 -15.03
C LEU A 1148 -2.15 12.30 -15.07
N GLY A 1149 -2.30 11.51 -14.00
CA GLY A 1149 -3.49 10.65 -13.82
C GLY A 1149 -3.26 9.35 -13.08
#